data_AF-A0A3S2MX62-F1
#
_entry.id   AF-A0A3S2MX62-F1
#
_cell.length_a   1.000
_cell.length_b   1.000
_cell.length_c   1.000
_cell.angle_alpha   90.00
_cell.angle_beta   90.00
_cell.angle_gamma   90.00
#
_symmetry.space_group_name_H-M   'P 1'
#
loop_
_entity.id
_entity.type
_entity.pdbx_description
1 polymer ?
#
loop_
_entity_poly.entity_id
_entity_poly.type
_entity_poly.pdbx_seq_one_letter_code
_entity_poly.pdbx_strand_id
1 'polypeptide(L)'
;MLGQSLVNAHPECLEGAVRRVVGRRSPGEFQHQRQQLSAPTTTKRRVGYKRGELLGWCICRQVLQFPQLSVTEVISASGENMAVEYEVTIFTVESLPSWSLYKSLSITLEGTKGKSDPTCYRKFNLPLFGSSEIKFPLKCNADLGHLLDIKLEHYWSTPFHSPWYHVKVEVESPIGSIFKFPIHQSISSGKEYFFREGKAMLPQKEKNEELIKHRQTEIKDQQKVYGWKVYEEGMPHCLEADTPPVDETFSLCKGVELLVTGAWEEFKLTWTQHSEHMDALRNLDQVEDLLKQKLTKKSEYIMNNWKKDSFFGSQFLNGLNPMVIRRIDSLPKNLSVKDDMVIPNSSDTLKCEMQKGNIFLCDYSILDGVEANTINGKKQYLTAPLVLLHKNQKDEMMPIAIQLKQKPGQDNPVFFPSDSENDWLLAKLYVRSADFNLHELNYHLLRTHLLAEVFAVSLKRNLPRVHPVHKILIRHTHDTLQINVLARQKLISKDGIFTKFTASGGEGMITLLGKSLSNLTYSSLCIPDDIEDRGLGDVKNFYYKEDGLKLWKIMHSFVKETLSYYYEEDCDVKEDDELQNWIKEISVHGFLKETKTENPDKNTTGDQPHTGNTENPEKNTTGDQPHTGNTENPEKNTTGDQPHTGNTENPEKNTTGDQPHTGNTENPEKNTTGDQPHTGNTENPEKSTTGDQPHTGNTEKNPEKSTTGDQPHTGNTEIPQRFETKEELFKFVTMVMFTCSAQHSAVNTGQYDFYGWMPNGPSTMQEPPPTKKGTVTETTIIKALPDIPIITEGMTTVWLLSMQAHDSSFLPDFKQKYFTENIPCDKIRIFQERLLKLSKQIKKRNKGLGLSYTYLDPKLVENSVSI
;
A
#
# COMPACT_ATOMS: atom_id res chain seq x y z
N MET A 1 22.11 21.54 6.89
CA MET A 1 22.89 22.21 7.97
C MET A 1 22.47 21.77 9.37
N LEU A 2 21.20 21.93 9.82
CA LEU A 2 20.79 21.54 11.18
C LEU A 2 21.14 20.10 11.59
N GLY A 3 21.05 19.13 10.66
CA GLY A 3 21.38 17.72 10.92
C GLY A 3 22.80 17.46 11.43
N GLN A 4 23.80 18.28 11.04
CA GLN A 4 25.18 18.10 11.51
C GLN A 4 25.35 18.40 13.01
N SER A 5 24.46 19.20 13.60
CA SER A 5 24.60 19.70 14.97
C SER A 5 23.90 18.83 16.02
N LEU A 6 22.98 17.95 15.60
CA LEU A 6 22.23 17.06 16.48
C LEU A 6 23.00 15.76 16.79
N VAL A 7 23.87 15.31 15.87
CA VAL A 7 24.73 14.12 16.03
C VAL A 7 25.69 14.24 17.23
N ASN A 8 25.99 15.46 17.66
CA ASN A 8 26.90 15.74 18.77
C ASN A 8 26.18 16.13 20.08
N ALA A 9 24.87 15.93 20.19
CA ALA A 9 24.07 16.33 21.36
C ALA A 9 23.96 15.21 22.41
N HIS A 10 24.12 15.55 23.70
CA HIS A 10 24.01 14.58 24.80
C HIS A 10 22.56 14.03 24.93
N PRO A 11 22.33 12.72 25.19
CA PRO A 11 21.00 12.10 25.07
C PRO A 11 19.89 12.76 25.90
N GLU A 12 20.18 13.20 27.13
CA GLU A 12 19.20 13.91 27.98
C GLU A 12 18.69 15.21 27.36
N CYS A 13 19.50 15.87 26.52
CA CYS A 13 19.08 17.06 25.78
C CYS A 13 18.11 16.72 24.64
N LEU A 14 18.23 15.53 24.04
CA LEU A 14 17.31 15.06 22.99
C LEU A 14 15.96 14.65 23.58
N GLU A 15 15.94 13.86 24.66
CA GLU A 15 14.68 13.55 25.35
C GLU A 15 14.03 14.81 25.94
N GLY A 16 14.84 15.71 26.51
CA GLY A 16 14.42 17.02 26.99
C GLY A 16 13.93 17.97 25.90
N ALA A 17 14.26 17.73 24.63
CA ALA A 17 13.70 18.45 23.48
C ALA A 17 12.36 17.82 23.04
N VAL A 18 12.29 16.48 22.91
CA VAL A 18 11.05 15.76 22.58
C VAL A 18 9.94 16.09 23.58
N ARG A 19 10.22 16.04 24.89
CA ARG A 19 9.24 16.41 25.94
C ARG A 19 8.79 17.88 25.86
N ARG A 20 9.60 18.79 25.30
CA ARG A 20 9.24 20.22 25.11
C ARG A 20 8.46 20.48 23.81
N VAL A 21 8.66 19.67 22.78
CA VAL A 21 7.97 19.81 21.48
C VAL A 21 6.63 19.04 21.45
N VAL A 22 6.58 17.84 22.04
CA VAL A 22 5.46 16.88 21.87
C VAL A 22 4.44 16.92 23.03
N GLY A 23 4.74 17.65 24.11
CA GLY A 23 3.71 18.15 25.05
C GLY A 23 2.93 17.12 25.89
N ARG A 24 3.34 15.84 25.95
CA ARG A 24 2.65 14.82 26.76
C ARG A 24 3.09 14.81 28.23
N ARG A 25 2.10 14.80 29.13
CA ARG A 25 2.18 14.16 30.45
C ARG A 25 1.52 12.78 30.35
N SER A 26 2.16 11.74 30.86
CA SER A 26 1.62 10.37 30.84
C SER A 26 0.46 10.20 31.83
N PRO A 27 -0.70 9.65 31.42
CA PRO A 27 -1.77 9.27 32.34
C PRO A 27 -1.59 7.81 32.79
N GLY A 28 -0.95 7.55 33.95
CA GLY A 28 -0.70 6.16 34.33
C GLY A 28 -0.05 5.82 35.68
N GLU A 29 0.19 6.78 36.59
CA GLU A 29 0.82 6.46 37.89
C GLU A 29 -0.04 6.95 39.08
N PHE A 30 -0.66 6.00 39.79
CA PHE A 30 -1.28 6.21 41.09
C PHE A 30 -1.31 4.89 41.86
N GLN A 31 -0.76 4.89 43.09
CA GLN A 31 -0.54 3.71 43.96
C GLN A 31 0.55 2.75 43.41
N HIS A 32 1.50 2.24 44.20
CA HIS A 32 1.73 2.32 45.64
C HIS A 32 3.17 2.73 45.98
N GLN A 33 3.34 3.69 46.90
CA GLN A 33 4.13 3.47 48.12
C GLN A 33 3.72 4.49 49.19
N ARG A 34 3.59 4.02 50.44
CA ARG A 34 3.40 4.82 51.66
C ARG A 34 4.13 4.10 52.78
N GLN A 35 4.43 4.85 53.85
CA GLN A 35 5.37 4.52 54.92
C GLN A 35 6.83 4.72 54.48
N GLN A 36 7.72 5.29 55.31
CA GLN A 36 7.56 5.66 56.73
C GLN A 36 8.44 6.86 57.12
N LEU A 37 8.03 7.58 58.18
CA LEU A 37 8.80 8.62 58.92
C LEU A 37 9.11 9.94 58.14
N SER A 38 9.16 11.12 58.73
CA SER A 38 8.63 11.59 60.03
C SER A 38 8.43 13.13 59.99
N ALA A 39 7.43 13.64 60.71
CA ALA A 39 7.23 15.08 60.97
C ALA A 39 7.95 15.44 62.31
N PRO A 40 8.18 16.73 62.72
CA PRO A 40 7.09 17.73 62.82
C PRO A 40 7.42 19.26 62.70
N THR A 41 6.33 20.04 62.68
CA THR A 41 6.11 21.38 63.33
C THR A 41 6.52 22.75 62.71
N THR A 42 5.55 23.68 62.88
CA THR A 42 5.63 25.14 63.19
C THR A 42 5.90 26.23 62.12
N THR A 43 4.79 26.73 61.54
CA THR A 43 4.27 28.13 61.55
C THR A 43 5.13 29.42 61.46
N LYS A 44 4.54 30.40 60.72
CA LYS A 44 4.48 31.90 60.89
C LYS A 44 5.42 32.83 60.09
N ARG A 45 4.78 33.54 59.14
CA ARG A 45 4.80 35.02 58.87
C ARG A 45 6.13 35.82 58.82
N ARG A 46 6.47 36.26 57.59
CA ARG A 46 6.42 37.66 57.06
C ARG A 46 7.51 38.70 57.47
N VAL A 47 7.94 39.49 56.45
CA VAL A 47 8.58 40.84 56.44
C VAL A 47 10.13 40.94 56.33
N GLY A 48 10.61 41.77 55.38
CA GLY A 48 12.01 42.23 55.19
C GLY A 48 12.48 42.13 53.71
N TYR A 49 12.39 43.15 52.82
CA TYR A 49 13.22 44.38 52.65
C TYR A 49 14.73 44.12 52.39
N LYS A 50 15.47 44.76 51.43
CA LYS A 50 15.22 45.99 50.61
C LYS A 50 16.14 46.14 49.36
N ARG A 51 15.61 46.73 48.27
CA ARG A 51 16.21 47.53 47.14
C ARG A 51 17.53 47.15 46.42
N GLY A 52 17.43 47.19 45.08
CA GLY A 52 18.21 48.03 44.13
C GLY A 52 17.32 48.25 42.88
N GLU A 53 16.81 49.45 42.55
CA GLU A 53 17.44 50.56 41.79
C GLU A 53 17.79 50.20 40.32
N LEU A 54 17.51 50.98 39.27
CA LEU A 54 16.74 52.24 39.01
C LEU A 54 16.42 52.27 37.48
N LEU A 55 15.64 53.12 36.80
CA LEU A 55 14.79 54.31 37.02
C LEU A 55 13.70 54.35 35.88
N GLY A 56 12.78 55.32 35.83
CA GLY A 56 11.97 55.59 34.62
C GLY A 56 11.11 56.86 34.64
N TRP A 57 10.53 57.20 33.47
CA TRP A 57 9.46 58.20 33.16
C TRP A 57 9.78 59.70 32.92
N CYS A 58 9.41 60.15 31.70
CA CYS A 58 8.96 61.51 31.28
C CYS A 58 9.97 62.69 31.40
N ILE A 59 9.76 63.90 30.83
CA ILE A 59 8.59 64.61 30.24
C ILE A 59 9.04 65.45 29.01
N CYS A 60 8.20 65.61 27.96
CA CYS A 60 8.07 66.90 27.24
C CYS A 60 6.80 67.00 26.37
N ARG A 61 6.34 68.23 26.06
CA ARG A 61 5.03 68.51 25.43
C ARG A 61 4.98 69.88 24.70
N GLN A 62 4.91 69.88 23.37
CA GLN A 62 4.50 71.01 22.49
C GLN A 62 3.86 70.39 21.24
N VAL A 63 2.60 70.69 20.85
CA VAL A 63 1.97 71.97 20.45
C VAL A 63 2.38 72.41 19.04
N LEU A 64 1.59 71.98 18.06
CA LEU A 64 1.19 72.73 16.86
C LEU A 64 -0.30 72.46 16.62
N GLN A 65 -1.02 73.40 16.00
CA GLN A 65 -2.48 73.40 15.89
C GLN A 65 -2.96 73.70 14.47
N PHE A 66 -3.88 72.86 13.98
CA PHE A 66 -5.01 73.23 13.10
C PHE A 66 -4.68 73.77 11.68
N PRO A 67 -5.66 73.85 10.73
CA PRO A 67 -7.12 73.75 10.88
C PRO A 67 -7.77 72.45 10.38
N GLN A 68 -8.97 72.20 10.90
CA GLN A 68 -10.00 71.42 10.19
C GLN A 68 -10.56 72.30 9.07
N LEU A 69 -10.92 71.70 7.93
CA LEU A 69 -11.83 72.31 6.96
C LEU A 69 -13.12 71.49 6.91
N SER A 70 -14.23 72.20 6.73
CA SER A 70 -15.59 71.66 6.76
C SER A 70 -15.93 70.87 5.50
N VAL A 71 -16.84 69.92 5.64
CA VAL A 71 -17.57 69.34 4.50
C VAL A 71 -18.37 70.45 3.81
N THR A 72 -18.21 70.58 2.50
CA THR A 72 -19.15 71.28 1.62
C THR A 72 -19.44 70.37 0.44
N GLU A 73 -20.72 70.15 0.14
CA GLU A 73 -21.14 69.28 -0.95
C GLU A 73 -20.82 69.90 -2.31
N VAL A 74 -20.24 69.10 -3.22
CA VAL A 74 -20.28 69.36 -4.66
C VAL A 74 -20.77 68.08 -5.34
N ILE A 75 -22.08 67.98 -5.51
CA ILE A 75 -22.69 66.93 -6.33
C ILE A 75 -22.35 67.24 -7.78
N SER A 76 -21.48 66.43 -8.40
CA SER A 76 -21.26 66.41 -9.84
C SER A 76 -21.46 64.99 -10.35
N ALA A 77 -22.41 64.82 -11.27
CA ALA A 77 -22.85 63.50 -11.69
C ALA A 77 -21.83 62.83 -12.60
N SER A 78 -21.19 61.79 -12.08
CA SER A 78 -20.62 60.68 -12.87
C SER A 78 -21.23 59.40 -12.32
N GLY A 79 -21.61 58.47 -13.20
CA GLY A 79 -22.45 57.34 -12.81
C GLY A 79 -21.78 56.44 -11.76
N GLU A 80 -22.50 56.16 -10.68
CA GLU A 80 -22.04 55.22 -9.65
C GLU A 80 -22.00 53.79 -10.24
N ASN A 81 -20.84 53.37 -10.72
CA ASN A 81 -20.50 51.95 -10.75
C ASN A 81 -20.49 51.47 -9.29
N MET A 82 -21.61 50.90 -8.83
CA MET A 82 -21.70 50.29 -7.51
C MET A 82 -20.67 49.17 -7.41
N ALA A 83 -19.58 49.44 -6.68
CA ALA A 83 -18.47 48.52 -6.53
C ALA A 83 -18.96 47.20 -5.92
N VAL A 84 -18.74 46.10 -6.64
CA VAL A 84 -19.29 44.79 -6.30
C VAL A 84 -18.31 44.07 -5.37
N GLU A 85 -18.70 43.87 -4.12
CA GLU A 85 -17.81 43.33 -3.08
C GLU A 85 -18.04 41.83 -2.88
N TYR A 86 -16.96 41.05 -3.03
CA TYR A 86 -16.89 39.63 -2.70
C TYR A 86 -16.08 39.46 -1.42
N GLU A 87 -16.50 38.60 -0.50
CA GLU A 87 -15.76 38.34 0.74
C GLU A 87 -14.90 37.08 0.61
N VAL A 88 -13.58 37.25 0.56
CA VAL A 88 -12.61 36.17 0.39
C VAL A 88 -12.16 35.65 1.75
N THR A 89 -12.28 34.35 1.97
CA THR A 89 -11.84 33.65 3.19
C THR A 89 -10.81 32.57 2.84
N ILE A 90 -9.57 32.74 3.28
CA ILE A 90 -8.43 31.87 2.97
C ILE A 90 -8.05 31.06 4.20
N PHE A 91 -8.03 29.73 4.07
CA PHE A 91 -7.75 28.80 5.16
C PHE A 91 -6.37 28.16 4.94
N THR A 92 -5.46 28.34 5.89
CA THR A 92 -4.06 27.91 5.79
C THR A 92 -3.59 27.24 7.07
N VAL A 93 -2.51 26.46 6.99
CA VAL A 93 -1.85 25.81 8.14
C VAL A 93 -0.38 26.16 8.14
N GLU A 94 0.15 26.63 9.26
CA GLU A 94 1.59 26.79 9.47
C GLU A 94 2.13 25.63 10.30
N SER A 95 2.77 24.67 9.60
CA SER A 95 3.51 23.52 10.16
C SER A 95 4.87 23.90 10.75
N LEU A 96 5.38 25.09 10.41
CA LEU A 96 6.62 25.67 10.90
C LEU A 96 6.39 27.17 11.18
N PRO A 97 6.96 27.76 12.25
CA PRO A 97 6.89 29.19 12.48
C PRO A 97 7.56 29.93 11.33
N SER A 98 6.80 30.72 10.58
CA SER A 98 7.37 31.50 9.49
C SER A 98 8.16 32.69 10.04
N TRP A 99 9.47 32.69 9.80
CA TRP A 99 10.36 33.83 10.14
C TRP A 99 10.16 35.04 9.21
N SER A 100 9.33 34.90 8.16
CA SER A 100 8.98 36.02 7.29
C SER A 100 7.93 36.90 7.96
N LEU A 101 8.33 38.13 8.31
CA LEU A 101 7.48 39.13 8.96
C LEU A 101 6.27 39.54 8.10
N TYR A 102 6.37 39.40 6.78
CA TYR A 102 5.35 39.80 5.81
C TYR A 102 5.11 38.70 4.78
N LYS A 103 3.91 38.12 4.80
CA LYS A 103 3.41 37.27 3.71
C LYS A 103 2.48 38.10 2.82
N SER A 104 2.76 38.09 1.52
CA SER A 104 1.90 38.70 0.50
C SER A 104 1.32 37.63 -0.42
N LEU A 105 0.00 37.65 -0.57
CA LEU A 105 -0.75 36.79 -1.49
C LEU A 105 -1.60 37.68 -2.38
N SER A 106 -1.39 37.59 -3.69
CA SER A 106 -2.29 38.14 -4.70
C SER A 106 -3.37 37.09 -5.01
N ILE A 107 -4.63 37.48 -4.94
CA ILE A 107 -5.76 36.68 -5.46
C ILE A 107 -6.40 37.39 -6.64
N THR A 108 -6.76 36.62 -7.68
CA THR A 108 -7.64 37.07 -8.76
C THR A 108 -8.83 36.11 -8.84
N LEU A 109 -10.05 36.64 -8.93
CA LEU A 109 -11.25 35.85 -9.13
C LEU A 109 -11.58 35.78 -10.63
N GLU A 110 -11.99 34.62 -11.14
CA GLU A 110 -12.53 34.48 -12.49
C GLU A 110 -13.94 33.90 -12.46
N GLY A 111 -14.84 34.44 -13.29
CA GLY A 111 -16.24 34.03 -13.34
C GLY A 111 -16.87 34.22 -14.71
N THR A 112 -18.06 33.64 -14.86
CA THR A 112 -18.86 33.61 -16.11
C THR A 112 -19.10 34.96 -16.81
N LYS A 113 -18.93 36.10 -16.13
CA LYS A 113 -19.12 37.45 -16.69
C LYS A 113 -17.82 38.25 -16.80
N GLY A 114 -16.69 37.75 -16.28
CA GLY A 114 -15.41 38.46 -16.29
C GLY A 114 -14.46 38.05 -15.16
N LYS A 115 -13.37 38.81 -15.03
CA LYS A 115 -12.26 38.58 -14.09
C LYS A 115 -12.09 39.79 -13.18
N SER A 116 -11.67 39.60 -11.94
CA SER A 116 -11.27 40.70 -11.05
C SER A 116 -9.91 41.28 -11.42
N ASP A 117 -9.59 42.47 -10.93
CA ASP A 117 -8.21 42.91 -10.81
C ASP A 117 -7.47 42.07 -9.73
N PRO A 118 -6.13 41.89 -9.83
CA PRO A 118 -5.37 41.17 -8.81
C PRO A 118 -5.32 41.92 -7.47
N THR A 119 -5.89 41.32 -6.43
CA THR A 119 -6.00 41.92 -5.10
C THR A 119 -4.92 41.36 -4.17
N CYS A 120 -3.97 42.21 -3.77
CA CYS A 120 -2.86 41.83 -2.89
C CYS A 120 -3.24 41.98 -1.41
N TYR A 121 -3.42 40.85 -0.72
CA TYR A 121 -3.49 40.81 0.74
C TYR A 121 -2.08 40.72 1.34
N ARG A 122 -1.82 41.49 2.41
CA ARG A 122 -0.56 41.49 3.17
C ARG A 122 -0.83 41.19 4.64
N LYS A 123 -0.24 40.12 5.16
CA LYS A 123 -0.31 39.76 6.59
C LYS A 123 1.01 40.10 7.29
N PHE A 124 0.93 40.81 8.41
CA PHE A 124 2.01 40.83 9.39
C PHE A 124 1.95 39.53 10.20
N ASN A 125 2.98 38.70 10.11
CA ASN A 125 2.99 37.39 10.75
C ASN A 125 3.74 37.42 12.08
N LEU A 126 3.04 37.11 13.18
CA LEU A 126 3.69 36.66 14.41
C LEU A 126 4.05 35.17 14.26
N PRO A 127 5.21 34.71 14.76
CA PRO A 127 5.63 33.31 14.65
C PRO A 127 4.81 32.42 15.61
N LEU A 128 3.65 31.97 15.12
CA LEU A 128 2.68 31.15 15.85
C LEU A 128 2.33 29.90 15.04
N PHE A 129 2.25 28.75 15.70
CA PHE A 129 1.81 27.49 15.10
C PHE A 129 0.28 27.45 14.94
N GLY A 130 -0.20 26.75 13.89
CA GLY A 130 -1.60 26.34 13.79
C GLY A 130 -2.31 26.74 12.49
N SER A 131 -3.63 26.55 12.48
CA SER A 131 -4.51 26.97 11.39
C SER A 131 -4.81 28.47 11.46
N SER A 132 -4.59 29.18 10.35
CA SER A 132 -5.01 30.58 10.18
C SER A 132 -6.17 30.67 9.18
N GLU A 133 -7.26 31.29 9.61
CA GLU A 133 -8.28 31.86 8.73
C GLU A 133 -7.94 33.34 8.45
N ILE A 134 -8.12 33.76 7.21
CA ILE A 134 -7.80 35.10 6.72
C ILE A 134 -8.99 35.59 5.90
N LYS A 135 -9.70 36.61 6.39
CA LYS A 135 -10.91 37.14 5.74
C LYS A 135 -10.71 38.58 5.29
N PHE A 136 -11.07 38.91 4.05
CA PHE A 136 -10.99 40.27 3.52
C PHE A 136 -11.98 40.51 2.36
N PRO A 137 -12.49 41.74 2.21
CA PRO A 137 -13.30 42.13 1.05
C PRO A 137 -12.42 42.32 -0.20
N LEU A 138 -12.95 41.90 -1.35
CA LEU A 138 -12.37 42.05 -2.68
C LEU A 138 -13.38 42.81 -3.55
N LYS A 139 -13.00 44.00 -4.00
CA LYS A 139 -13.87 44.90 -4.78
C LYS A 139 -13.67 44.68 -6.28
N CYS A 140 -14.76 44.46 -6.99
CA CYS A 140 -14.81 44.31 -8.44
C CYS A 140 -15.57 45.48 -9.08
N ASN A 141 -15.17 45.86 -10.29
CA ASN A 141 -15.81 46.92 -11.06
C ASN A 141 -17.19 46.51 -11.63
N ALA A 142 -17.51 45.21 -11.60
CA ALA A 142 -18.78 44.60 -12.01
C ALA A 142 -18.98 43.24 -11.32
N ASP A 143 -20.19 42.67 -11.43
CA ASP A 143 -20.48 41.30 -11.01
C ASP A 143 -19.86 40.28 -12.00
N LEU A 144 -19.04 39.38 -11.46
CA LEU A 144 -18.36 38.29 -12.18
C LEU A 144 -19.28 37.09 -12.46
N GLY A 145 -20.48 37.06 -11.86
CA GLY A 145 -21.44 35.96 -11.97
C GLY A 145 -21.02 34.74 -11.16
N HIS A 146 -21.24 33.54 -11.72
CA HIS A 146 -20.75 32.30 -11.14
C HIS A 146 -19.22 32.26 -11.25
N LEU A 147 -18.50 32.10 -10.14
CA LEU A 147 -17.04 31.96 -10.16
C LEU A 147 -16.64 30.58 -10.69
N LEU A 148 -15.52 30.49 -11.39
CA LEU A 148 -15.06 29.29 -12.10
C LEU A 148 -13.75 28.77 -11.50
N ASP A 149 -12.75 29.64 -11.42
CA ASP A 149 -11.50 29.40 -10.71
C ASP A 149 -10.97 30.68 -10.05
N ILE A 150 -9.91 30.50 -9.26
CA ILE A 150 -9.12 31.59 -8.67
C ILE A 150 -7.66 31.43 -9.07
N LYS A 151 -6.99 32.55 -9.32
CA LYS A 151 -5.53 32.62 -9.43
C LYS A 151 -4.95 33.09 -8.09
N LEU A 152 -4.00 32.35 -7.55
CA LEU A 152 -3.23 32.68 -6.35
C LEU A 152 -1.76 32.82 -6.69
N GLU A 153 -1.10 33.86 -6.17
CA GLU A 153 0.31 34.15 -6.44
C GLU A 153 1.00 34.69 -5.17
N HIS A 154 2.09 34.05 -4.77
CA HIS A 154 2.86 34.47 -3.59
C HIS A 154 4.01 35.40 -3.94
N TYR A 155 4.15 36.43 -3.10
CA TYR A 155 5.28 37.35 -3.07
C TYR A 155 5.91 37.36 -1.68
N TRP A 156 7.24 37.37 -1.65
CA TRP A 156 8.08 36.95 -0.53
C TRP A 156 9.21 37.97 -0.31
N SER A 157 9.30 38.59 0.87
CA SER A 157 10.14 39.77 1.09
C SER A 157 11.57 39.50 1.56
N THR A 158 11.92 38.27 1.97
CA THR A 158 13.13 38.01 2.78
C THR A 158 13.65 36.58 2.56
N PRO A 159 14.80 36.32 1.90
CA PRO A 159 15.12 35.05 1.21
C PRO A 159 15.03 33.71 1.96
N PHE A 160 14.81 33.71 3.28
CA PHE A 160 14.49 32.52 4.08
C PHE A 160 12.97 32.40 4.28
N HIS A 161 12.34 31.40 3.68
CA HIS A 161 10.88 31.21 3.72
C HIS A 161 10.51 29.75 4.01
N SER A 162 9.38 29.56 4.71
CA SER A 162 8.68 28.28 4.78
C SER A 162 7.62 28.19 3.68
N PRO A 163 7.39 27.01 3.07
CA PRO A 163 6.21 26.79 2.23
C PRO A 163 4.94 27.11 2.99
N TRP A 164 3.98 27.78 2.35
CA TRP A 164 2.73 28.18 3.01
C TRP A 164 1.58 27.31 2.50
N TYR A 165 1.24 26.30 3.29
CA TYR A 165 0.23 25.29 2.96
C TYR A 165 -1.18 25.87 3.03
N HIS A 166 -1.88 25.82 1.90
CA HIS A 166 -3.25 26.30 1.73
C HIS A 166 -4.20 25.11 1.73
N VAL A 167 -5.26 25.18 2.54
CA VAL A 167 -6.27 24.13 2.69
C VAL A 167 -7.40 24.35 1.68
N LYS A 168 -7.98 25.55 1.71
CA LYS A 168 -9.05 25.99 0.80
C LYS A 168 -9.12 27.52 0.75
N VAL A 169 -9.74 28.05 -0.29
CA VAL A 169 -10.34 29.39 -0.30
C VAL A 169 -11.86 29.23 -0.39
N GLU A 170 -12.61 30.09 0.28
CA GLU A 170 -14.04 30.27 0.08
C GLU A 170 -14.30 31.73 -0.27
N VAL A 171 -15.24 31.98 -1.19
CA VAL A 171 -15.58 33.32 -1.66
C VAL A 171 -17.08 33.50 -1.57
N GLU A 172 -17.52 34.40 -0.69
CA GLU A 172 -18.92 34.79 -0.60
C GLU A 172 -19.19 35.91 -1.62
N SER A 173 -20.24 35.75 -2.40
CA SER A 173 -20.69 36.74 -3.39
C SER A 173 -21.63 37.78 -2.76
N PRO A 174 -21.84 38.94 -3.42
CA PRO A 174 -22.79 39.97 -2.95
C PRO A 174 -24.23 39.49 -2.69
N ILE A 175 -24.59 38.31 -3.21
CA ILE A 175 -25.91 37.66 -3.05
C ILE A 175 -25.88 36.49 -2.04
N GLY A 176 -24.83 36.36 -1.22
CA GLY A 176 -24.69 35.33 -0.19
C GLY A 176 -24.40 33.91 -0.69
N SER A 177 -24.10 33.73 -1.99
CA SER A 177 -23.69 32.43 -2.53
C SER A 177 -22.18 32.21 -2.29
N ILE A 178 -21.81 31.10 -1.65
CA ILE A 178 -20.44 30.79 -1.24
C ILE A 178 -19.81 29.77 -2.21
N PHE A 179 -18.83 30.23 -2.99
CA PHE A 179 -17.97 29.39 -3.84
C PHE A 179 -16.83 28.80 -3.00
N LYS A 180 -16.38 27.59 -3.33
CA LYS A 180 -15.41 26.83 -2.51
C LYS A 180 -14.33 26.23 -3.39
N PHE A 181 -13.08 26.52 -3.09
CA PHE A 181 -11.90 26.17 -3.88
C PHE A 181 -10.96 25.30 -3.01
N PRO A 182 -11.03 23.96 -3.10
CA PRO A 182 -10.10 23.07 -2.41
C PRO A 182 -8.68 23.23 -2.95
N ILE A 183 -7.69 23.34 -2.06
CA ILE A 183 -6.29 23.56 -2.44
C ILE A 183 -5.42 22.40 -1.94
N HIS A 184 -5.40 22.18 -0.62
CA HIS A 184 -4.63 21.13 0.07
C HIS A 184 -3.16 20.97 -0.39
N GLN A 185 -2.47 22.08 -0.67
CA GLN A 185 -1.07 22.10 -1.13
C GLN A 185 -0.33 23.41 -0.79
N SER A 186 0.97 23.43 -1.02
CA SER A 186 1.88 24.56 -0.81
C SER A 186 1.95 25.45 -2.05
N ILE A 187 1.89 26.76 -1.84
CA ILE A 187 2.04 27.76 -2.90
C ILE A 187 3.44 28.38 -2.80
N SER A 188 4.26 28.19 -3.84
CA SER A 188 5.61 28.76 -3.95
C SER A 188 5.55 30.22 -4.40
N SER A 189 6.53 31.05 -4.00
CA SER A 189 6.63 32.43 -4.49
C SER A 189 7.06 32.51 -5.95
N GLY A 190 6.62 33.57 -6.64
CA GLY A 190 6.98 33.85 -8.03
C GLY A 190 6.42 32.82 -9.01
N LYS A 191 5.36 32.09 -8.62
CA LYS A 191 4.57 31.21 -9.47
C LYS A 191 3.10 31.55 -9.28
N GLU A 192 2.38 31.60 -10.40
CA GLU A 192 0.94 31.62 -10.42
C GLU A 192 0.40 30.20 -10.22
N TYR A 193 -0.66 30.06 -9.42
CA TYR A 193 -1.37 28.81 -9.21
C TYR A 193 -2.86 29.04 -9.46
N PHE A 194 -3.47 28.21 -10.29
CA PHE A 194 -4.88 28.27 -10.61
C PHE A 194 -5.63 27.15 -9.87
N PHE A 195 -6.78 27.46 -9.28
CA PHE A 195 -7.57 26.52 -8.48
C PHE A 195 -9.06 26.65 -8.81
N ARG A 196 -9.66 25.57 -9.30
CA ARG A 196 -11.08 25.50 -9.66
C ARG A 196 -12.01 25.42 -8.46
N GLU A 197 -13.27 25.81 -8.67
CA GLU A 197 -14.37 25.51 -7.75
C GLU A 197 -14.44 23.98 -7.51
N GLY A 198 -14.83 23.57 -6.30
CA GLY A 198 -14.58 22.22 -5.79
C GLY A 198 -15.40 21.10 -6.45
N LYS A 199 -16.39 21.48 -7.27
CA LYS A 199 -17.17 20.58 -8.12
C LYS A 199 -16.25 19.73 -9.01
N ALA A 200 -16.51 18.43 -9.14
CA ALA A 200 -15.75 17.58 -10.03
C ALA A 200 -16.25 17.71 -11.49
N MET A 201 -15.36 17.47 -12.46
CA MET A 201 -15.67 17.62 -13.88
C MET A 201 -14.90 16.59 -14.72
N LEU A 202 -15.61 15.87 -15.61
CA LEU A 202 -15.02 15.03 -16.65
C LEU A 202 -14.56 15.88 -17.84
N PRO A 203 -13.51 15.50 -18.59
CA PRO A 203 -12.99 16.31 -19.69
C PRO A 203 -14.05 16.59 -20.78
N GLN A 204 -14.84 15.58 -21.18
CA GLN A 204 -15.88 15.70 -22.20
C GLN A 204 -17.15 16.47 -21.73
N LYS A 205 -17.30 16.70 -20.41
CA LYS A 205 -18.42 17.49 -19.84
C LYS A 205 -18.04 18.96 -19.58
N GLU A 206 -16.76 19.32 -19.74
CA GLU A 206 -16.27 20.71 -19.69
C GLU A 206 -16.61 21.46 -20.99
N LYS A 207 -17.00 22.75 -20.88
CA LYS A 207 -17.41 23.56 -22.04
C LYS A 207 -16.82 24.96 -22.10
N ASN A 208 -16.12 25.40 -21.05
CA ASN A 208 -15.45 26.70 -21.06
C ASN A 208 -14.01 26.56 -21.59
N GLU A 209 -13.66 27.33 -22.62
CA GLU A 209 -12.35 27.21 -23.28
C GLU A 209 -11.16 27.53 -22.38
N GLU A 210 -11.24 28.54 -21.52
CA GLU A 210 -10.16 28.88 -20.58
C GLU A 210 -9.99 27.78 -19.53
N LEU A 211 -11.09 27.20 -19.06
CA LEU A 211 -11.05 26.02 -18.20
C LEU A 211 -10.41 24.81 -18.91
N ILE A 212 -10.68 24.57 -20.20
CA ILE A 212 -10.01 23.51 -20.99
C ILE A 212 -8.51 23.80 -21.11
N LYS A 213 -8.11 25.04 -21.39
CA LYS A 213 -6.69 25.46 -21.47
C LYS A 213 -5.97 25.29 -20.12
N HIS A 214 -6.59 25.70 -19.02
CA HIS A 214 -6.12 25.49 -17.64
C HIS A 214 -5.93 23.99 -17.37
N ARG A 215 -6.92 23.14 -17.67
CA ARG A 215 -6.86 21.69 -17.46
C ARG A 215 -5.69 21.03 -18.19
N GLN A 216 -5.52 21.35 -19.47
CA GLN A 216 -4.38 20.87 -20.27
C GLN A 216 -3.02 21.39 -19.76
N THR A 217 -2.98 22.60 -19.19
CA THR A 217 -1.77 23.19 -18.62
C THR A 217 -1.40 22.54 -17.29
N GLU A 218 -2.40 22.28 -16.43
CA GLU A 218 -2.22 21.52 -15.18
C GLU A 218 -1.58 20.16 -15.46
N ILE A 219 -2.14 19.37 -16.39
CA ILE A 219 -1.60 18.06 -16.81
C ILE A 219 -0.16 18.20 -17.32
N LYS A 220 0.10 19.13 -18.24
CA LYS A 220 1.45 19.35 -18.80
C LYS A 220 2.48 19.77 -17.75
N ASP A 221 2.08 20.49 -16.70
CA ASP A 221 2.98 20.89 -15.62
C ASP A 221 3.20 19.77 -14.59
N GLN A 222 2.18 18.95 -14.30
CA GLN A 222 2.36 17.72 -13.51
C GLN A 222 3.33 16.76 -14.23
N GLN A 223 3.18 16.56 -15.54
CA GLN A 223 4.06 15.68 -16.33
C GLN A 223 5.54 16.12 -16.36
N LYS A 224 5.85 17.39 -16.06
CA LYS A 224 7.23 17.91 -15.88
C LYS A 224 7.76 17.72 -14.46
N VAL A 225 6.88 17.65 -13.47
CA VAL A 225 7.24 17.54 -12.04
C VAL A 225 7.33 16.08 -11.59
N TYR A 226 6.54 15.20 -12.19
CA TYR A 226 6.47 13.77 -11.89
C TYR A 226 7.01 12.99 -13.10
N GLY A 227 8.32 12.89 -13.21
CA GLY A 227 9.00 12.04 -14.20
C GLY A 227 9.00 10.56 -13.80
N TRP A 228 9.25 9.68 -14.78
CA TRP A 228 9.36 8.23 -14.59
C TRP A 228 10.81 7.77 -14.72
N LYS A 229 11.31 7.01 -13.75
CA LYS A 229 12.67 6.47 -13.72
C LYS A 229 12.65 4.95 -13.60
N VAL A 230 13.49 4.28 -14.39
CA VAL A 230 13.86 2.87 -14.14
C VAL A 230 14.78 2.86 -12.92
N TYR A 231 14.40 2.14 -11.86
CA TYR A 231 15.27 1.93 -10.69
C TYR A 231 16.24 0.78 -10.94
N GLU A 232 15.69 -0.38 -11.30
CA GLU A 232 16.39 -1.60 -11.71
C GLU A 232 15.57 -2.29 -12.81
N GLU A 233 16.20 -3.12 -13.62
CA GLU A 233 15.52 -3.85 -14.71
C GLU A 233 14.54 -4.91 -14.15
N GLY A 234 13.38 -5.08 -14.79
CA GLY A 234 12.34 -6.01 -14.36
C GLY A 234 11.54 -5.57 -13.13
N MET A 235 11.75 -4.36 -12.59
CA MET A 235 10.94 -3.75 -11.54
C MET A 235 9.95 -2.72 -12.10
N PRO A 236 8.87 -2.37 -11.36
CA PRO A 236 8.05 -1.22 -11.70
C PRO A 236 8.89 0.07 -11.71
N HIS A 237 8.62 0.96 -12.66
CA HIS A 237 9.25 2.27 -12.70
C HIS A 237 8.80 3.13 -11.51
N CYS A 238 9.65 4.04 -11.08
CA CYS A 238 9.42 4.89 -9.90
C CYS A 238 9.46 6.39 -10.25
N LEU A 239 9.23 7.25 -9.26
CA LEU A 239 9.42 8.70 -9.40
C LEU A 239 10.87 9.04 -9.76
N GLU A 240 11.04 9.88 -10.79
CA GLU A 240 12.33 10.47 -11.19
C GLU A 240 12.76 11.62 -10.26
N ALA A 241 12.97 11.32 -8.98
CA ALA A 241 13.49 12.29 -8.02
C ALA A 241 14.21 11.64 -6.84
N ASP A 242 15.35 12.22 -6.43
CA ASP A 242 16.04 11.88 -5.18
C ASP A 242 15.45 12.61 -3.95
N THR A 243 14.49 13.51 -4.16
CA THR A 243 13.64 14.13 -3.12
C THR A 243 12.30 14.51 -3.77
N PRO A 244 11.15 14.07 -3.26
CA PRO A 244 9.86 14.35 -3.87
C PRO A 244 9.54 15.87 -3.97
N PRO A 245 8.57 16.27 -4.81
CA PRO A 245 7.98 17.60 -4.76
C PRO A 245 7.48 17.92 -3.34
N VAL A 246 7.55 19.19 -2.93
CA VAL A 246 7.36 19.58 -1.50
C VAL A 246 6.05 19.09 -0.88
N ASP A 247 4.97 19.02 -1.65
CA ASP A 247 3.64 18.57 -1.19
C ASP A 247 3.50 17.04 -1.07
N GLU A 248 4.51 16.28 -1.52
CA GLU A 248 4.62 14.84 -1.36
C GLU A 248 5.62 14.45 -0.27
N THR A 249 6.35 15.42 0.30
CA THR A 249 7.31 15.18 1.40
C THR A 249 6.59 15.05 2.74
N PHE A 250 7.13 14.23 3.64
CA PHE A 250 6.56 14.01 4.97
C PHE A 250 6.39 15.34 5.73
N SER A 251 5.38 15.39 6.60
CA SER A 251 5.32 16.43 7.63
C SER A 251 6.61 16.45 8.47
N LEU A 252 7.01 17.63 8.95
CA LEU A 252 8.18 17.75 9.82
C LEU A 252 8.03 16.90 11.09
N CYS A 253 6.81 16.74 11.61
CA CYS A 253 6.55 15.89 12.77
C CYS A 253 6.88 14.43 12.46
N LYS A 254 6.32 13.88 11.38
CA LYS A 254 6.56 12.50 10.94
C LYS A 254 8.01 12.24 10.56
N GLY A 255 8.64 13.17 9.84
CA GLY A 255 10.06 13.08 9.48
C GLY A 255 11.00 13.09 10.69
N VAL A 256 10.74 13.94 11.68
CA VAL A 256 11.53 13.97 12.93
C VAL A 256 11.23 12.75 13.81
N GLU A 257 9.98 12.31 13.90
CA GLU A 257 9.58 11.12 14.65
C GLU A 257 10.31 9.87 14.12
N LEU A 258 10.24 9.61 12.82
CA LEU A 258 10.95 8.47 12.20
C LEU A 258 12.47 8.55 12.38
N LEU A 259 13.09 9.72 12.18
CA LEU A 259 14.55 9.89 12.31
C LEU A 259 15.05 9.74 13.75
N VAL A 260 14.39 10.41 14.71
CA VAL A 260 14.80 10.35 16.13
C VAL A 260 14.55 8.96 16.69
N THR A 261 13.42 8.34 16.35
CA THR A 261 13.08 7.02 16.84
C THR A 261 13.95 5.92 16.23
N GLY A 262 14.30 6.00 14.93
CA GLY A 262 15.27 5.09 14.32
C GLY A 262 16.63 5.13 15.01
N ALA A 263 17.23 6.33 15.10
CA ALA A 263 18.55 6.51 15.71
C ALA A 263 18.59 6.14 17.21
N TRP A 264 17.48 6.33 17.94
CA TRP A 264 17.38 5.99 19.36
C TRP A 264 17.40 4.47 19.61
N GLU A 265 16.75 3.68 18.76
CA GLU A 265 16.74 2.22 18.91
C GLU A 265 18.00 1.56 18.35
N GLU A 266 18.55 2.07 17.24
CA GLU A 266 19.89 1.70 16.76
C GLU A 266 20.94 1.89 17.88
N PHE A 267 20.93 3.07 18.53
CA PHE A 267 21.81 3.34 19.68
C PHE A 267 21.60 2.36 20.84
N LYS A 268 20.36 2.19 21.31
CA LYS A 268 20.03 1.29 22.43
C LYS A 268 20.51 -0.13 22.20
N LEU A 269 20.21 -0.70 21.04
CA LEU A 269 20.46 -2.10 20.78
C LEU A 269 21.94 -2.35 20.47
N THR A 270 22.62 -1.40 19.80
CA THR A 270 24.09 -1.38 19.70
C THR A 270 24.73 -1.33 21.09
N TRP A 271 24.19 -0.52 22.02
CA TRP A 271 24.66 -0.45 23.40
C TRP A 271 24.45 -1.77 24.14
N THR A 272 23.26 -2.39 24.09
CA THR A 272 22.99 -3.71 24.68
C THR A 272 24.01 -4.75 24.19
N GLN A 273 24.16 -4.91 22.88
CA GLN A 273 25.12 -5.85 22.27
C GLN A 273 26.55 -5.68 22.80
N HIS A 274 27.06 -4.44 22.81
CA HIS A 274 28.41 -4.12 23.27
C HIS A 274 28.57 -4.33 24.78
N SER A 275 27.54 -4.04 25.57
CA SER A 275 27.56 -4.22 27.03
C SER A 275 27.48 -5.69 27.49
N GLU A 276 26.97 -6.57 26.63
CA GLU A 276 26.70 -7.99 26.94
C GLU A 276 27.58 -8.97 26.15
N HIS A 277 28.48 -8.48 25.28
CA HIS A 277 29.37 -9.28 24.42
C HIS A 277 28.63 -10.36 23.60
N MET A 278 27.51 -9.96 22.98
CA MET A 278 26.62 -10.84 22.22
C MET A 278 26.88 -10.79 20.70
N ASP A 279 28.03 -11.29 20.25
CA ASP A 279 28.33 -11.38 18.81
C ASP A 279 27.61 -12.54 18.11
N ALA A 280 27.30 -13.62 18.85
CA ALA A 280 26.76 -14.87 18.31
C ALA A 280 25.62 -15.42 19.18
N LEU A 281 24.68 -16.13 18.55
CA LEU A 281 23.56 -16.79 19.23
C LEU A 281 24.05 -18.07 19.94
N ARG A 282 23.74 -18.20 21.24
CA ARG A 282 24.14 -19.35 22.08
C ARG A 282 22.93 -20.14 22.58
N ASN A 283 21.82 -19.46 22.89
CA ASN A 283 20.53 -20.02 23.23
C ASN A 283 19.39 -19.07 22.79
N LEU A 284 18.13 -19.46 22.96
CA LEU A 284 16.99 -18.60 22.63
C LEU A 284 16.65 -17.57 23.74
N ASP A 285 17.15 -17.76 24.96
CA ASP A 285 16.93 -16.85 26.09
C ASP A 285 17.45 -15.43 25.76
N GLN A 286 18.58 -15.33 25.05
CA GLN A 286 19.10 -14.06 24.52
C GLN A 286 18.08 -13.32 23.64
N VAL A 287 17.30 -14.04 22.83
CA VAL A 287 16.24 -13.46 21.98
C VAL A 287 15.03 -13.05 22.81
N GLU A 288 14.73 -13.81 23.87
CA GLU A 288 13.66 -13.50 24.81
C GLU A 288 13.98 -12.21 25.58
N ASP A 289 15.21 -12.03 26.04
CA ASP A 289 15.65 -10.84 26.77
C ASP A 289 15.71 -9.58 25.89
N LEU A 290 16.08 -9.72 24.60
CA LEU A 290 15.92 -8.64 23.60
C LEU A 290 14.44 -8.29 23.39
N LEU A 291 13.55 -9.29 23.26
CA LEU A 291 12.11 -9.05 23.05
C LEU A 291 11.42 -8.47 24.28
N LYS A 292 11.82 -8.85 25.50
CA LYS A 292 11.29 -8.31 26.77
C LYS A 292 11.34 -6.79 26.85
N GLN A 293 12.34 -6.15 26.22
CA GLN A 293 12.46 -4.68 26.19
C GLN A 293 11.27 -3.97 25.52
N LYS A 294 10.54 -4.66 24.63
CA LYS A 294 9.43 -4.12 23.82
C LYS A 294 8.24 -5.08 23.68
N LEU A 295 8.09 -6.00 24.63
CA LEU A 295 7.09 -7.09 24.57
C LEU A 295 5.66 -6.56 24.37
N THR A 296 4.98 -7.04 23.32
CA THR A 296 3.55 -6.81 23.10
C THR A 296 2.78 -8.06 23.53
N LYS A 297 1.50 -7.92 23.89
CA LYS A 297 0.64 -9.09 24.23
C LYS A 297 0.50 -10.09 23.07
N LYS A 298 0.80 -9.68 21.85
CA LYS A 298 0.79 -10.55 20.67
C LYS A 298 2.16 -11.20 20.47
N SER A 299 3.27 -10.46 20.53
CA SER A 299 4.61 -11.07 20.43
C SER A 299 4.88 -12.02 21.60
N GLU A 300 4.38 -11.72 22.81
CA GLU A 300 4.30 -12.66 23.94
C GLU A 300 3.50 -13.93 23.61
N TYR A 301 2.30 -13.80 23.03
CA TYR A 301 1.51 -14.95 22.61
C TYR A 301 2.27 -15.79 21.56
N ILE A 302 2.93 -15.14 20.60
CA ILE A 302 3.62 -15.78 19.49
C ILE A 302 4.88 -16.51 19.98
N MET A 303 5.68 -15.88 20.84
CA MET A 303 6.79 -16.48 21.59
C MET A 303 6.35 -17.72 22.41
N ASN A 304 5.15 -17.70 23.01
CA ASN A 304 4.60 -18.84 23.75
C ASN A 304 3.92 -19.92 22.87
N ASN A 305 3.81 -19.73 21.55
CA ASN A 305 3.08 -20.66 20.67
C ASN A 305 3.82 -21.07 19.37
N TRP A 306 4.92 -20.42 18.96
CA TRP A 306 5.60 -20.64 17.66
C TRP A 306 5.94 -22.12 17.33
N LYS A 307 6.32 -22.93 18.33
CA LYS A 307 6.61 -24.36 18.12
C LYS A 307 5.38 -25.18 17.68
N LYS A 308 4.15 -24.75 18.01
CA LYS A 308 2.91 -25.54 17.86
C LYS A 308 2.43 -25.58 16.41
N ASP A 309 2.14 -26.78 15.92
CA ASP A 309 1.75 -27.01 14.52
C ASP A 309 0.44 -26.32 14.12
N SER A 310 -0.57 -26.30 14.99
CA SER A 310 -1.81 -25.55 14.72
C SER A 310 -1.60 -24.04 14.68
N PHE A 311 -0.65 -23.50 15.45
CA PHE A 311 -0.30 -22.08 15.38
C PHE A 311 0.51 -21.77 14.12
N PHE A 312 1.50 -22.60 13.77
CA PHE A 312 2.24 -22.51 12.50
C PHE A 312 1.28 -22.50 11.30
N GLY A 313 0.35 -23.47 11.21
CA GLY A 313 -0.64 -23.51 10.14
C GLY A 313 -1.63 -22.34 10.16
N SER A 314 -2.01 -21.84 11.34
CA SER A 314 -2.89 -20.66 11.46
C SER A 314 -2.29 -19.37 10.89
N GLN A 315 -0.96 -19.26 10.81
CA GLN A 315 -0.30 -18.06 10.29
C GLN A 315 -0.48 -17.89 8.78
N PHE A 316 -0.70 -18.97 8.02
CA PHE A 316 -1.06 -18.86 6.61
C PHE A 316 -2.48 -18.32 6.36
N LEU A 317 -3.30 -18.16 7.42
CA LEU A 317 -4.63 -17.53 7.36
C LEU A 317 -4.68 -16.18 8.10
N ASN A 318 -4.01 -16.07 9.25
CA ASN A 318 -4.16 -14.96 10.19
C ASN A 318 -2.82 -14.38 10.67
N GLY A 319 -1.71 -14.85 10.10
CA GLY A 319 -0.38 -14.28 10.27
C GLY A 319 -0.17 -13.06 9.38
N LEU A 320 1.09 -12.69 9.19
CA LEU A 320 1.48 -11.55 8.36
C LEU A 320 1.37 -11.83 6.85
N ASN A 321 1.52 -13.09 6.43
CA ASN A 321 1.48 -13.48 5.02
C ASN A 321 0.33 -14.47 4.70
N PRO A 322 -0.92 -13.99 4.63
CA PRO A 322 -2.08 -14.81 4.26
C PRO A 322 -2.20 -15.10 2.75
N MET A 323 -1.15 -14.83 1.97
CA MET A 323 -1.20 -14.77 0.49
C MET A 323 -0.74 -16.07 -0.21
N VAL A 324 0.02 -16.93 0.46
CA VAL A 324 0.66 -18.09 -0.21
C VAL A 324 -0.25 -19.32 -0.29
N ILE A 325 -1.06 -19.56 0.74
CA ILE A 325 -1.91 -20.76 0.85
C ILE A 325 -2.96 -20.82 -0.27
N ARG A 326 -3.14 -22.02 -0.84
CA ARG A 326 -4.21 -22.37 -1.77
C ARG A 326 -4.72 -23.78 -1.52
N ARG A 327 -5.96 -24.09 -1.89
CA ARG A 327 -6.47 -25.48 -1.93
C ARG A 327 -5.81 -26.23 -3.09
N ILE A 328 -5.66 -27.54 -2.98
CA ILE A 328 -5.26 -28.42 -4.09
C ILE A 328 -6.21 -29.61 -4.23
N ASP A 329 -6.44 -30.01 -5.48
CA ASP A 329 -7.17 -31.22 -5.87
C ASP A 329 -6.24 -32.41 -6.18
N SER A 330 -4.95 -32.11 -6.40
CA SER A 330 -3.92 -33.01 -6.90
C SER A 330 -2.54 -32.57 -6.40
N LEU A 331 -1.63 -33.54 -6.19
CA LEU A 331 -0.28 -33.24 -5.70
C LEU A 331 0.63 -32.71 -6.81
N PRO A 332 1.47 -31.68 -6.54
CA PRO A 332 2.54 -31.28 -7.44
C PRO A 332 3.48 -32.45 -7.74
N LYS A 333 3.83 -32.65 -9.01
CA LYS A 333 4.71 -33.76 -9.46
C LYS A 333 6.11 -33.75 -8.81
N ASN A 334 6.50 -32.63 -8.21
CA ASN A 334 7.77 -32.40 -7.57
C ASN A 334 7.70 -32.42 -6.02
N LEU A 335 6.53 -32.70 -5.44
CA LEU A 335 6.38 -33.01 -4.01
C LEU A 335 6.45 -34.53 -3.79
N SER A 336 7.43 -35.00 -3.02
CA SER A 336 7.72 -36.44 -2.87
C SER A 336 6.80 -37.17 -1.85
N VAL A 337 5.51 -36.84 -1.87
CA VAL A 337 4.46 -37.42 -1.01
C VAL A 337 3.56 -38.33 -1.87
N LYS A 338 2.98 -39.37 -1.28
CA LYS A 338 2.09 -40.31 -1.97
C LYS A 338 0.61 -40.05 -1.68
N ASP A 339 -0.24 -40.25 -2.69
CA ASP A 339 -1.72 -40.27 -2.60
C ASP A 339 -2.27 -41.19 -1.50
N ASP A 340 -1.59 -42.31 -1.22
CA ASP A 340 -1.98 -43.35 -0.26
C ASP A 340 -1.55 -43.06 1.19
N MET A 341 -0.86 -41.94 1.44
CA MET A 341 -0.46 -41.53 2.78
C MET A 341 -1.69 -41.32 3.67
N VAL A 342 -1.79 -42.07 4.78
CA VAL A 342 -2.80 -41.84 5.82
C VAL A 342 -2.39 -40.59 6.61
N ILE A 343 -3.31 -39.64 6.75
CA ILE A 343 -3.03 -38.39 7.47
C ILE A 343 -3.12 -38.62 8.99
N PRO A 344 -2.15 -38.16 9.81
CA PRO A 344 -2.20 -38.32 11.26
C PRO A 344 -3.49 -37.79 11.88
N ASN A 345 -4.20 -38.64 12.63
CA ASN A 345 -5.52 -38.39 13.23
C ASN A 345 -6.67 -38.21 12.21
N SER A 346 -6.49 -38.60 10.95
CA SER A 346 -7.58 -38.81 9.99
C SER A 346 -7.93 -40.30 9.87
N SER A 347 -9.18 -40.58 9.49
CA SER A 347 -9.63 -41.92 9.06
C SER A 347 -9.23 -42.24 7.60
N ASP A 348 -8.68 -41.27 6.88
CA ASP A 348 -8.64 -41.25 5.42
C ASP A 348 -7.24 -41.01 4.85
N THR A 349 -7.06 -41.42 3.59
CA THR A 349 -5.86 -41.12 2.80
C THR A 349 -5.83 -39.68 2.30
N LEU A 350 -4.64 -39.18 2.01
CA LEU A 350 -4.38 -37.88 1.42
C LEU A 350 -5.22 -37.62 0.16
N LYS A 351 -5.36 -38.63 -0.71
CA LYS A 351 -6.23 -38.55 -1.90
C LYS A 351 -7.70 -38.30 -1.57
N CYS A 352 -8.23 -38.97 -0.54
CA CYS A 352 -9.61 -38.79 -0.10
C CYS A 352 -9.82 -37.40 0.53
N GLU A 353 -8.86 -36.92 1.32
CA GLU A 353 -8.93 -35.58 1.91
C GLU A 353 -8.74 -34.44 0.87
N MET A 354 -7.97 -34.66 -0.20
CA MET A 354 -7.96 -33.75 -1.37
C MET A 354 -9.33 -33.69 -2.04
N GLN A 355 -9.99 -34.83 -2.26
CA GLN A 355 -11.35 -34.89 -2.84
C GLN A 355 -12.42 -34.23 -1.95
N LYS A 356 -12.25 -34.23 -0.62
CA LYS A 356 -13.10 -33.46 0.32
C LYS A 356 -12.76 -31.96 0.36
N GLY A 357 -11.70 -31.52 -0.32
CA GLY A 357 -11.22 -30.14 -0.30
C GLY A 357 -10.57 -29.73 1.03
N ASN A 358 -10.07 -30.69 1.82
CA ASN A 358 -9.43 -30.44 3.13
C ASN A 358 -7.91 -30.26 3.02
N ILE A 359 -7.32 -30.29 1.83
CA ILE A 359 -5.87 -30.23 1.61
C ILE A 359 -5.47 -28.94 0.92
N PHE A 360 -4.42 -28.32 1.47
CA PHE A 360 -3.90 -27.02 1.07
C PHE A 360 -2.40 -27.08 0.90
N LEU A 361 -1.87 -26.21 0.06
CA LEU A 361 -0.45 -26.08 -0.26
C LEU A 361 -0.02 -24.63 -0.06
N CYS A 362 1.12 -24.43 0.60
CA CYS A 362 1.94 -23.23 0.41
C CYS A 362 3.16 -23.64 -0.42
N ASP A 363 3.29 -23.05 -1.61
CA ASP A 363 4.42 -23.28 -2.51
C ASP A 363 5.26 -22.01 -2.63
N TYR A 364 6.56 -22.15 -2.36
CA TYR A 364 7.56 -21.09 -2.41
C TYR A 364 8.50 -21.25 -3.63
N SER A 365 8.06 -21.94 -4.69
CA SER A 365 8.77 -22.15 -5.96
C SER A 365 9.39 -20.90 -6.59
N ILE A 366 8.80 -19.73 -6.37
CA ILE A 366 9.35 -18.43 -6.80
C ILE A 366 10.74 -18.10 -6.19
N LEU A 367 11.06 -18.67 -5.02
CA LEU A 367 12.37 -18.56 -4.38
C LEU A 367 13.42 -19.52 -4.98
N ASP A 368 13.01 -20.46 -5.84
CA ASP A 368 13.94 -21.45 -6.40
C ASP A 368 14.90 -20.77 -7.39
N GLY A 369 16.19 -21.07 -7.24
CA GLY A 369 17.25 -20.37 -7.97
C GLY A 369 17.31 -18.86 -7.71
N VAL A 370 16.86 -18.35 -6.55
CA VAL A 370 17.24 -17.02 -6.06
C VAL A 370 18.56 -17.17 -5.28
N GLU A 371 19.58 -16.36 -5.58
CA GLU A 371 20.83 -16.42 -4.81
C GLU A 371 20.63 -15.86 -3.39
N ALA A 372 21.14 -16.60 -2.40
CA ALA A 372 21.18 -16.17 -1.01
C ALA A 372 22.39 -15.26 -0.73
N ASN A 373 22.11 -14.19 0.00
CA ASN A 373 23.01 -13.09 0.38
C ASN A 373 24.27 -13.56 1.17
N THR A 374 25.25 -12.66 1.33
CA THR A 374 26.40 -12.86 2.22
C THR A 374 26.49 -11.70 3.21
N ILE A 375 26.20 -11.99 4.48
CA ILE A 375 26.14 -11.00 5.57
C ILE A 375 27.38 -11.17 6.44
N ASN A 376 28.09 -10.08 6.72
CA ASN A 376 29.30 -10.06 7.58
C ASN A 376 30.35 -11.11 7.15
N GLY A 377 30.45 -11.40 5.85
CA GLY A 377 31.34 -12.43 5.28
C GLY A 377 30.85 -13.88 5.42
N LYS A 378 29.73 -14.13 6.12
CA LYS A 378 29.10 -15.46 6.25
C LYS A 378 28.06 -15.64 5.14
N LYS A 379 28.18 -16.71 4.34
CA LYS A 379 27.15 -17.04 3.33
C LYS A 379 25.85 -17.42 4.04
N GLN A 380 24.75 -16.83 3.57
CA GLN A 380 23.40 -17.14 4.02
C GLN A 380 22.77 -18.21 3.14
N TYR A 381 21.63 -18.75 3.59
CA TYR A 381 20.87 -19.78 2.89
C TYR A 381 19.40 -19.39 2.79
N LEU A 382 18.85 -19.55 1.58
CA LEU A 382 17.43 -19.40 1.25
C LEU A 382 16.90 -20.76 0.79
N THR A 383 15.60 -20.99 0.93
CA THR A 383 14.95 -22.25 0.53
C THR A 383 13.66 -21.96 -0.23
N ALA A 384 13.23 -22.91 -1.06
CA ALA A 384 12.02 -22.82 -1.87
C ALA A 384 11.04 -23.96 -1.50
N PRO A 385 10.51 -23.99 -0.27
CA PRO A 385 9.79 -25.14 0.26
C PRO A 385 8.40 -25.36 -0.35
N LEU A 386 7.93 -26.59 -0.21
CA LEU A 386 6.56 -27.04 -0.43
C LEU A 386 5.98 -27.48 0.91
N VAL A 387 4.88 -26.88 1.33
CA VAL A 387 4.25 -27.09 2.65
C VAL A 387 2.84 -27.62 2.46
N LEU A 388 2.64 -28.89 2.78
CA LEU A 388 1.34 -29.55 2.68
C LEU A 388 0.59 -29.42 4.01
N LEU A 389 -0.66 -28.95 3.95
CA LEU A 389 -1.51 -28.62 5.08
C LEU A 389 -2.83 -29.40 5.01
N HIS A 390 -3.30 -29.92 6.13
CA HIS A 390 -4.62 -30.54 6.28
C HIS A 390 -5.52 -29.69 7.19
N LYS A 391 -6.74 -29.44 6.75
CA LYS A 391 -7.78 -28.81 7.57
C LYS A 391 -8.47 -29.90 8.41
N ASN A 392 -8.19 -29.90 9.72
CA ASN A 392 -8.71 -30.92 10.63
C ASN A 392 -10.21 -30.71 10.96
N GLN A 393 -10.78 -31.64 11.74
CA GLN A 393 -12.20 -31.63 12.14
C GLN A 393 -12.65 -30.41 12.98
N LYS A 394 -11.71 -29.59 13.47
CA LYS A 394 -11.97 -28.34 14.21
C LYS A 394 -11.83 -27.08 13.33
N ASP A 395 -11.65 -27.27 12.02
CA ASP A 395 -11.26 -26.24 11.04
C ASP A 395 -9.93 -25.54 11.42
N GLU A 396 -8.97 -26.27 12.03
CA GLU A 396 -7.58 -25.83 12.18
C GLU A 396 -6.74 -26.31 10.99
N MET A 397 -5.85 -25.46 10.47
CA MET A 397 -4.84 -25.85 9.48
C MET A 397 -3.66 -26.50 10.18
N MET A 398 -3.37 -27.76 9.84
CA MET A 398 -2.29 -28.55 10.42
C MET A 398 -1.23 -28.84 9.35
N PRO A 399 0.06 -28.48 9.53
CA PRO A 399 1.12 -28.91 8.63
C PRO A 399 1.29 -30.44 8.72
N ILE A 400 1.29 -31.11 7.58
CA ILE A 400 1.40 -32.59 7.49
C ILE A 400 2.64 -33.05 6.73
N ALA A 401 3.22 -32.25 5.84
CA ALA A 401 4.49 -32.54 5.19
C ALA A 401 5.22 -31.26 4.77
N ILE A 402 6.56 -31.25 4.82
CA ILE A 402 7.43 -30.16 4.36
C ILE A 402 8.56 -30.73 3.50
N GLN A 403 8.72 -30.26 2.27
CA GLN A 403 9.91 -30.51 1.43
C GLN A 403 10.66 -29.18 1.26
N LEU A 404 11.97 -29.11 1.50
CA LEU A 404 12.68 -27.83 1.61
C LEU A 404 13.20 -27.25 0.28
N LYS A 405 13.36 -28.08 -0.75
CA LYS A 405 13.70 -27.65 -2.11
C LYS A 405 12.61 -28.09 -3.09
N GLN A 406 12.48 -27.40 -4.22
CA GLN A 406 11.51 -27.75 -5.26
C GLN A 406 11.79 -29.09 -5.94
N LYS A 407 13.06 -29.51 -6.07
CA LYS A 407 13.44 -30.74 -6.78
C LYS A 407 13.55 -31.94 -5.82
N PRO A 408 12.81 -33.06 -6.03
CA PRO A 408 13.01 -34.31 -5.32
C PRO A 408 14.46 -34.83 -5.37
N GLY A 409 14.95 -35.38 -4.27
CA GLY A 409 16.31 -35.93 -4.18
C GLY A 409 16.58 -36.62 -2.84
N GLN A 410 17.61 -37.47 -2.79
CA GLN A 410 18.06 -38.10 -1.53
C GLN A 410 18.61 -37.07 -0.52
N ASP A 411 18.99 -35.89 -0.99
CA ASP A 411 19.45 -34.72 -0.24
C ASP A 411 18.34 -33.69 0.04
N ASN A 412 17.09 -34.03 -0.29
CA ASN A 412 15.90 -33.21 -0.07
C ASN A 412 14.74 -34.09 0.48
N PRO A 413 14.87 -34.64 1.70
CA PRO A 413 13.84 -35.47 2.30
C PRO A 413 12.57 -34.65 2.58
N VAL A 414 11.41 -35.32 2.50
CA VAL A 414 10.15 -34.76 2.99
C VAL A 414 10.05 -35.01 4.50
N PHE A 415 9.99 -33.93 5.27
CA PHE A 415 9.80 -33.94 6.71
C PHE A 415 8.31 -34.06 7.08
N PHE A 416 8.02 -34.75 8.18
CA PHE A 416 6.67 -35.00 8.70
C PHE A 416 6.62 -34.67 10.21
N PRO A 417 5.42 -34.39 10.79
CA PRO A 417 5.24 -34.22 12.23
C PRO A 417 5.66 -35.43 13.09
N SER A 418 5.87 -36.59 12.47
CA SER A 418 6.31 -37.84 13.12
C SER A 418 7.83 -38.08 13.07
N ASP A 419 8.61 -37.16 12.52
CA ASP A 419 10.08 -37.18 12.62
C ASP A 419 10.52 -36.73 14.04
N SER A 420 11.82 -36.57 14.29
CA SER A 420 12.27 -36.03 15.58
C SER A 420 11.82 -34.56 15.76
N GLU A 421 11.59 -34.12 17.00
CA GLU A 421 11.17 -32.73 17.29
C GLU A 421 12.11 -31.72 16.61
N ASN A 422 13.43 -31.98 16.62
CA ASN A 422 14.43 -31.11 16.03
C ASN A 422 14.41 -31.11 14.50
N ASP A 423 14.23 -32.27 13.85
CA ASP A 423 14.10 -32.33 12.37
C ASP A 423 12.86 -31.53 11.93
N TRP A 424 11.72 -31.76 12.58
CA TRP A 424 10.45 -31.09 12.27
C TRP A 424 10.47 -29.59 12.60
N LEU A 425 11.08 -29.21 13.71
CA LEU A 425 11.24 -27.80 14.10
C LEU A 425 12.15 -27.04 13.13
N LEU A 426 13.27 -27.64 12.71
CA LEU A 426 14.17 -27.01 11.74
C LEU A 426 13.52 -26.91 10.35
N ALA A 427 12.77 -27.92 9.91
CA ALA A 427 11.99 -27.85 8.67
C ALA A 427 10.98 -26.69 8.70
N LYS A 428 10.26 -26.50 9.82
CA LYS A 428 9.36 -25.35 10.02
C LYS A 428 10.11 -24.02 10.04
N LEU A 429 11.31 -23.94 10.63
CA LEU A 429 12.13 -22.72 10.65
C LEU A 429 12.53 -22.26 9.24
N TYR A 430 12.99 -23.18 8.39
CA TYR A 430 13.26 -22.87 6.97
C TYR A 430 12.01 -22.36 6.24
N VAL A 431 10.83 -22.93 6.50
CA VAL A 431 9.56 -22.41 5.96
C VAL A 431 9.26 -21.00 6.47
N ARG A 432 9.42 -20.71 7.77
CA ARG A 432 9.21 -19.35 8.31
C ARG A 432 10.22 -18.34 7.74
N SER A 433 11.42 -18.77 7.38
CA SER A 433 12.43 -17.91 6.73
C SER A 433 12.14 -17.66 5.24
N ALA A 434 11.72 -18.70 4.51
CA ALA A 434 11.18 -18.54 3.15
C ALA A 434 9.95 -17.62 3.13
N ASP A 435 9.06 -17.76 4.12
CA ASP A 435 7.88 -16.92 4.28
C ASP A 435 8.21 -15.46 4.56
N PHE A 436 9.18 -15.18 5.43
CA PHE A 436 9.71 -13.83 5.67
C PHE A 436 10.23 -13.19 4.37
N ASN A 437 11.13 -13.88 3.67
CA ASN A 437 11.79 -13.32 2.49
C ASN A 437 10.84 -13.13 1.30
N LEU A 438 9.81 -13.97 1.17
CA LEU A 438 8.76 -13.78 0.16
C LEU A 438 7.75 -12.70 0.57
N HIS A 439 7.40 -12.60 1.86
CA HIS A 439 6.52 -11.55 2.38
C HIS A 439 7.08 -10.16 2.12
N GLU A 440 8.31 -9.88 2.60
CA GLU A 440 8.85 -8.52 2.59
C GLU A 440 9.04 -8.00 1.16
N LEU A 441 9.47 -8.85 0.21
CA LEU A 441 9.74 -8.42 -1.15
C LEU A 441 8.52 -8.48 -2.09
N ASN A 442 7.73 -9.56 -2.09
CA ASN A 442 6.59 -9.69 -3.00
C ASN A 442 5.34 -9.02 -2.42
N TYR A 443 4.90 -9.46 -1.24
CA TYR A 443 3.59 -9.08 -0.71
C TYR A 443 3.55 -7.72 -0.02
N HIS A 444 4.69 -7.26 0.51
CA HIS A 444 4.86 -5.94 1.11
C HIS A 444 5.48 -4.94 0.11
N LEU A 445 6.79 -5.03 -0.18
CA LEU A 445 7.49 -4.05 -1.02
C LEU A 445 6.88 -3.93 -2.44
N LEU A 446 6.84 -5.01 -3.23
CA LEU A 446 6.33 -4.92 -4.60
C LEU A 446 4.84 -4.57 -4.62
N ARG A 447 4.01 -5.44 -4.02
CA ARG A 447 2.55 -5.40 -4.17
C ARG A 447 1.87 -4.24 -3.47
N THR A 448 2.48 -3.62 -2.45
CA THR A 448 1.90 -2.42 -1.83
C THR A 448 2.75 -1.17 -2.04
N HIS A 449 4.05 -1.17 -1.73
CA HIS A 449 4.88 0.03 -1.87
C HIS A 449 5.08 0.45 -3.34
N LEU A 450 5.70 -0.40 -4.17
CA LEU A 450 6.09 -0.03 -5.53
C LEU A 450 4.86 0.24 -6.42
N LEU A 451 3.81 -0.58 -6.31
CA LEU A 451 2.56 -0.33 -7.02
C LEU A 451 1.82 0.94 -6.54
N ALA A 452 1.79 1.25 -5.25
CA ALA A 452 1.15 2.49 -4.78
C ALA A 452 1.88 3.74 -5.30
N GLU A 453 3.20 3.69 -5.47
CA GLU A 453 3.97 4.74 -6.15
C GLU A 453 3.64 4.82 -7.63
N VAL A 454 3.52 3.71 -8.36
CA VAL A 454 3.08 3.71 -9.76
C VAL A 454 1.69 4.37 -9.88
N PHE A 455 0.76 3.99 -9.02
CA PHE A 455 -0.57 4.59 -8.99
C PHE A 455 -0.50 6.09 -8.68
N ALA A 456 0.37 6.52 -7.74
CA ALA A 456 0.58 7.91 -7.38
C ALA A 456 1.19 8.75 -8.52
N VAL A 457 2.27 8.28 -9.15
CA VAL A 457 2.94 9.00 -10.25
C VAL A 457 1.98 9.15 -11.43
N SER A 458 1.32 8.07 -11.88
CA SER A 458 0.32 8.17 -12.95
C SER A 458 -0.86 9.07 -12.57
N LEU A 459 -1.36 8.99 -11.33
CA LEU A 459 -2.47 9.82 -10.84
C LEU A 459 -2.16 11.31 -10.98
N LYS A 460 -0.95 11.73 -10.57
CA LYS A 460 -0.51 13.13 -10.65
C LYS A 460 -0.34 13.57 -12.11
N ARG A 461 0.29 12.72 -12.93
CA ARG A 461 0.60 13.00 -14.34
C ARG A 461 -0.61 13.12 -15.25
N ASN A 462 -1.66 12.34 -15.02
CA ASN A 462 -2.74 12.16 -16.01
C ASN A 462 -4.10 12.70 -15.54
N LEU A 463 -4.40 12.71 -14.24
CA LEU A 463 -5.71 13.13 -13.73
C LEU A 463 -5.61 14.48 -12.99
N PRO A 464 -6.18 15.58 -13.51
CA PRO A 464 -6.13 16.91 -12.88
C PRO A 464 -6.94 16.96 -11.57
N ARG A 465 -6.68 17.94 -10.68
CA ARG A 465 -7.31 18.04 -9.33
C ARG A 465 -8.85 18.16 -9.36
N VAL A 466 -9.43 18.52 -10.51
CA VAL A 466 -10.88 18.59 -10.75
C VAL A 466 -11.50 17.24 -11.13
N HIS A 467 -10.69 16.26 -11.56
CA HIS A 467 -11.17 14.95 -12.00
C HIS A 467 -11.77 14.13 -10.82
N PRO A 468 -12.94 13.50 -10.95
CA PRO A 468 -13.59 12.81 -9.83
C PRO A 468 -12.77 11.64 -9.29
N VAL A 469 -12.09 10.87 -10.16
CA VAL A 469 -11.16 9.80 -9.72
C VAL A 469 -9.95 10.37 -8.97
N HIS A 470 -9.45 11.56 -9.32
CA HIS A 470 -8.39 12.24 -8.55
C HIS A 470 -8.87 12.59 -7.15
N LYS A 471 -10.06 13.20 -7.03
CA LYS A 471 -10.66 13.58 -5.73
C LYS A 471 -10.94 12.38 -4.82
N ILE A 472 -11.10 11.16 -5.37
CA ILE A 472 -11.14 9.90 -4.61
C ILE A 472 -9.71 9.45 -4.22
N LEU A 473 -8.81 9.29 -5.20
CA LEU A 473 -7.54 8.59 -4.99
C LEU A 473 -6.42 9.41 -4.33
N ILE A 474 -6.45 10.74 -4.39
CA ILE A 474 -5.38 11.62 -3.87
C ILE A 474 -5.05 11.38 -2.38
N ARG A 475 -6.05 10.99 -1.57
CA ARG A 475 -5.87 10.62 -0.15
C ARG A 475 -5.18 9.28 0.06
N HIS A 476 -5.19 8.41 -0.94
CA HIS A 476 -4.62 7.07 -0.94
C HIS A 476 -3.19 7.03 -1.49
N THR A 477 -2.66 8.18 -1.93
CA THR A 477 -1.28 8.35 -2.42
C THR A 477 -0.44 9.29 -1.55
N HIS A 478 -1.00 9.80 -0.45
CA HIS A 478 -0.33 10.70 0.50
C HIS A 478 0.90 10.03 1.11
N ASP A 479 2.01 10.75 1.26
CA ASP A 479 3.32 10.27 1.77
C ASP A 479 4.01 9.13 0.97
N THR A 480 3.30 8.42 0.09
CA THR A 480 3.79 7.21 -0.60
C THR A 480 5.07 7.44 -1.42
N LEU A 481 5.16 8.59 -2.10
CA LEU A 481 6.35 8.96 -2.86
C LEU A 481 7.56 9.22 -1.95
N GLN A 482 7.35 9.77 -0.75
CA GLN A 482 8.42 10.03 0.20
C GLN A 482 8.95 8.77 0.88
N ILE A 483 8.07 7.86 1.33
CA ILE A 483 8.51 6.61 1.96
C ILE A 483 9.27 5.73 0.96
N ASN A 484 8.84 5.68 -0.31
CA ASN A 484 9.54 4.90 -1.33
C ASN A 484 10.89 5.50 -1.77
N VAL A 485 11.01 6.83 -1.86
CA VAL A 485 12.32 7.49 -2.09
C VAL A 485 13.27 7.19 -0.92
N LEU A 486 12.78 7.23 0.33
CA LEU A 486 13.59 6.86 1.49
C LEU A 486 13.97 5.37 1.48
N ALA A 487 13.06 4.48 1.09
CA ALA A 487 13.34 3.05 0.94
C ALA A 487 14.46 2.81 -0.09
N ARG A 488 14.37 3.41 -1.29
CA ARG A 488 15.43 3.34 -2.32
C ARG A 488 16.78 3.89 -1.87
N GLN A 489 16.80 4.84 -0.93
CA GLN A 489 18.03 5.45 -0.41
C GLN A 489 18.64 4.69 0.78
N LYS A 490 17.82 4.08 1.65
CA LYS A 490 18.24 3.58 2.97
C LYS A 490 17.94 2.11 3.24
N LEU A 491 16.94 1.53 2.58
CA LEU A 491 16.49 0.16 2.84
C LEU A 491 16.92 -0.80 1.73
N ILE A 492 16.56 -0.50 0.48
CA ILE A 492 16.74 -1.38 -0.69
C ILE A 492 17.85 -0.92 -1.66
N SER A 493 18.64 0.08 -1.28
CA SER A 493 19.92 0.36 -1.93
C SER A 493 20.90 -0.79 -1.70
N LYS A 494 21.94 -0.88 -2.55
CA LYS A 494 23.02 -1.88 -2.45
C LYS A 494 23.59 -2.05 -1.04
N ASP A 495 23.90 -0.92 -0.39
CA ASP A 495 24.43 -0.84 0.98
C ASP A 495 23.33 -0.52 2.03
N GLY A 496 22.06 -0.68 1.64
CA GLY A 496 20.87 -0.41 2.44
C GLY A 496 20.63 -1.44 3.54
N ILE A 497 19.78 -1.08 4.51
CA ILE A 497 19.53 -1.90 5.70
C ILE A 497 19.06 -3.32 5.34
N PHE A 498 18.24 -3.50 4.30
CA PHE A 498 17.70 -4.81 3.93
C PHE A 498 18.80 -5.83 3.56
N THR A 499 19.91 -5.37 2.96
CA THR A 499 21.03 -6.25 2.57
C THR A 499 21.90 -6.69 3.76
N LYS A 500 21.71 -6.10 4.95
CA LYS A 500 22.47 -6.41 6.16
C LYS A 500 21.88 -7.52 7.03
N PHE A 501 20.60 -7.86 6.88
CA PHE A 501 19.93 -8.81 7.78
C PHE A 501 19.09 -9.91 7.10
N THR A 502 18.91 -9.88 5.78
CA THR A 502 18.03 -10.82 5.05
C THR A 502 18.77 -11.79 4.13
N ALA A 503 18.25 -13.01 4.00
CA ALA A 503 18.78 -14.00 3.05
C ALA A 503 18.55 -13.60 1.59
N SER A 504 17.49 -12.85 1.30
CA SER A 504 17.14 -12.35 -0.03
C SER A 504 17.74 -10.98 -0.38
N GLY A 505 18.61 -10.40 0.45
CA GLY A 505 19.31 -9.15 0.13
C GLY A 505 20.29 -9.27 -1.06
N GLY A 506 20.69 -8.12 -1.62
CA GLY A 506 21.59 -8.06 -2.77
C GLY A 506 20.94 -8.52 -4.08
N GLU A 507 21.67 -9.22 -4.94
CA GLU A 507 21.17 -9.72 -6.24
C GLU A 507 19.92 -10.63 -6.11
N GLY A 508 19.77 -11.30 -4.96
CA GLY A 508 18.57 -12.09 -4.64
C GLY A 508 17.30 -11.26 -4.61
N MET A 509 17.39 -9.98 -4.21
CA MET A 509 16.26 -9.06 -4.11
C MET A 509 15.79 -8.66 -5.49
N ILE A 510 16.72 -8.29 -6.38
CA ILE A 510 16.44 -7.94 -7.78
C ILE A 510 15.80 -9.13 -8.48
N THR A 511 16.41 -10.31 -8.34
CA THR A 511 15.91 -11.57 -8.89
C THR A 511 14.50 -11.91 -8.41
N LEU A 512 14.21 -11.78 -7.11
CA LEU A 512 12.90 -12.11 -6.56
C LEU A 512 11.83 -11.07 -6.93
N LEU A 513 12.17 -9.78 -6.96
CA LEU A 513 11.24 -8.73 -7.38
C LEU A 513 10.84 -8.87 -8.85
N GLY A 514 11.81 -9.12 -9.75
CA GLY A 514 11.53 -9.38 -11.17
C GLY A 514 10.70 -10.64 -11.41
N LYS A 515 11.00 -11.75 -10.71
CA LYS A 515 10.14 -12.96 -10.69
C LYS A 515 8.75 -12.66 -10.14
N SER A 516 8.62 -11.79 -9.14
CA SER A 516 7.34 -11.47 -8.50
C SER A 516 6.45 -10.59 -9.38
N LEU A 517 7.03 -9.62 -10.10
CA LEU A 517 6.31 -8.81 -11.08
C LEU A 517 5.87 -9.66 -12.28
N SER A 518 6.74 -10.53 -12.79
CA SER A 518 6.43 -11.42 -13.92
C SER A 518 5.28 -12.40 -13.64
N ASN A 519 5.01 -12.73 -12.37
CA ASN A 519 3.92 -13.60 -11.92
C ASN A 519 2.69 -12.82 -11.39
N LEU A 520 2.63 -11.50 -11.56
CA LEU A 520 1.60 -10.65 -10.97
C LEU A 520 0.36 -10.52 -11.87
N THR A 521 -0.77 -11.08 -11.43
CA THR A 521 -2.08 -10.93 -12.10
C THR A 521 -2.92 -9.83 -11.46
N TYR A 522 -3.83 -9.24 -12.24
CA TYR A 522 -4.83 -8.29 -11.73
C TYR A 522 -5.80 -8.94 -10.73
N SER A 523 -6.17 -10.22 -10.94
CA SER A 523 -6.96 -11.00 -9.98
C SER A 523 -6.27 -11.09 -8.62
N SER A 524 -4.95 -11.33 -8.60
CA SER A 524 -4.17 -11.42 -7.35
C SER A 524 -3.98 -10.08 -6.60
N LEU A 525 -4.47 -8.96 -7.15
CA LEU A 525 -4.57 -7.67 -6.45
C LEU A 525 -6.03 -7.37 -6.00
N CYS A 526 -7.00 -8.13 -6.49
CA CYS A 526 -8.42 -8.00 -6.16
C CYS A 526 -8.81 -9.09 -5.16
N ILE A 527 -8.91 -8.77 -3.86
CA ILE A 527 -9.13 -9.79 -2.81
C ILE A 527 -10.35 -10.72 -3.03
N PRO A 528 -11.48 -10.34 -3.69
CA PRO A 528 -12.51 -11.32 -4.02
C PRO A 528 -12.00 -12.40 -4.98
N ASP A 529 -11.36 -11.98 -6.07
CA ASP A 529 -10.80 -12.85 -7.09
C ASP A 529 -9.67 -13.73 -6.51
N ASP A 530 -8.70 -13.14 -5.81
CA ASP A 530 -7.57 -13.87 -5.18
C ASP A 530 -8.03 -14.98 -4.21
N ILE A 531 -9.12 -14.75 -3.48
CA ILE A 531 -9.71 -15.73 -2.55
C ILE A 531 -10.46 -16.84 -3.29
N GLU A 532 -11.00 -16.56 -4.47
CA GLU A 532 -11.66 -17.53 -5.35
C GLU A 532 -10.63 -18.35 -6.14
N ASP A 533 -9.66 -17.70 -6.79
CA ASP A 533 -8.51 -18.28 -7.49
C ASP A 533 -7.71 -19.25 -6.60
N ARG A 534 -7.52 -18.92 -5.31
CA ARG A 534 -6.82 -19.79 -4.33
C ARG A 534 -7.73 -20.85 -3.70
N GLY A 535 -9.03 -20.87 -4.03
CA GLY A 535 -10.01 -21.85 -3.54
C GLY A 535 -10.27 -21.75 -2.04
N LEU A 536 -10.40 -20.53 -1.49
CA LEU A 536 -10.46 -20.28 -0.04
C LEU A 536 -11.82 -19.76 0.48
N GLY A 537 -12.83 -19.62 -0.38
CA GLY A 537 -14.13 -18.98 -0.06
C GLY A 537 -14.86 -19.54 1.18
N ASP A 538 -14.89 -20.87 1.35
CA ASP A 538 -15.53 -21.62 2.45
C ASP A 538 -14.64 -21.80 3.70
N VAL A 539 -13.34 -21.49 3.63
CA VAL A 539 -12.41 -21.69 4.76
C VAL A 539 -12.81 -20.83 5.96
N LYS A 540 -13.14 -21.45 7.09
CA LYS A 540 -13.53 -20.75 8.33
C LYS A 540 -12.30 -20.21 9.06
N ASN A 541 -12.53 -19.35 10.07
CA ASN A 541 -11.49 -18.80 10.94
C ASN A 541 -10.39 -18.03 10.18
N PHE A 542 -10.71 -17.49 9.00
CA PHE A 542 -9.76 -16.84 8.10
C PHE A 542 -10.06 -15.33 8.09
N TYR A 543 -9.54 -14.63 9.11
CA TYR A 543 -9.94 -13.27 9.45
C TYR A 543 -9.46 -12.22 8.46
N TYR A 544 -8.30 -12.44 7.81
CA TYR A 544 -7.85 -11.64 6.66
C TYR A 544 -8.91 -11.61 5.55
N LYS A 545 -9.31 -12.79 5.06
CA LYS A 545 -10.41 -12.92 4.07
C LYS A 545 -11.70 -12.30 4.59
N GLU A 546 -12.12 -12.71 5.79
CA GLU A 546 -13.41 -12.27 6.35
C GLU A 546 -13.51 -10.75 6.41
N ASP A 547 -12.48 -10.04 6.86
CA ASP A 547 -12.54 -8.58 7.04
C ASP A 547 -12.14 -7.83 5.77
N GLY A 548 -11.23 -8.38 4.97
CA GLY A 548 -10.81 -7.83 3.69
C GLY A 548 -11.94 -7.85 2.65
N LEU A 549 -12.71 -8.94 2.54
CA LEU A 549 -13.90 -8.98 1.67
C LEU A 549 -14.98 -7.98 2.13
N LYS A 550 -15.14 -7.75 3.44
CA LYS A 550 -16.05 -6.73 3.97
C LYS A 550 -15.55 -5.31 3.65
N LEU A 551 -14.25 -5.04 3.81
CA LEU A 551 -13.61 -3.77 3.45
C LEU A 551 -13.72 -3.49 1.96
N TRP A 552 -13.35 -4.45 1.10
CA TRP A 552 -13.50 -4.38 -0.35
C TRP A 552 -14.93 -4.02 -0.74
N LYS A 553 -15.93 -4.74 -0.21
CA LYS A 553 -17.34 -4.44 -0.50
C LYS A 553 -17.77 -3.04 -0.05
N ILE A 554 -17.22 -2.51 1.05
CA ILE A 554 -17.51 -1.15 1.52
C ILE A 554 -16.83 -0.10 0.62
N MET A 555 -15.58 -0.34 0.19
CA MET A 555 -14.83 0.51 -0.75
C MET A 555 -15.46 0.51 -2.14
N HIS A 556 -15.72 -0.67 -2.72
CA HIS A 556 -16.36 -0.83 -4.03
C HIS A 556 -17.73 -0.14 -4.08
N SER A 557 -18.56 -0.34 -3.05
CA SER A 557 -19.85 0.35 -2.96
C SER A 557 -19.69 1.87 -2.85
N PHE A 558 -18.64 2.39 -2.19
CA PHE A 558 -18.36 3.83 -2.17
C PHE A 558 -17.89 4.36 -3.53
N VAL A 559 -16.94 3.68 -4.18
CA VAL A 559 -16.44 4.02 -5.52
C VAL A 559 -17.58 4.02 -6.53
N LYS A 560 -18.32 2.91 -6.63
CA LYS A 560 -19.47 2.73 -7.52
C LYS A 560 -20.56 3.76 -7.27
N GLU A 561 -20.97 3.97 -6.02
CA GLU A 561 -22.00 4.96 -5.67
C GLU A 561 -21.57 6.42 -5.90
N THR A 562 -20.26 6.71 -5.95
CA THR A 562 -19.73 8.07 -6.15
C THR A 562 -19.42 8.35 -7.62
N LEU A 563 -18.83 7.40 -8.34
CA LEU A 563 -18.46 7.58 -9.75
C LEU A 563 -19.66 7.43 -10.70
N SER A 564 -20.70 6.66 -10.34
CA SER A 564 -21.96 6.59 -11.11
C SER A 564 -22.77 7.90 -11.11
N TYR A 565 -22.32 8.93 -10.38
CA TYR A 565 -22.88 10.28 -10.44
C TYR A 565 -22.18 11.17 -11.50
N TYR A 566 -21.01 10.75 -12.00
CA TYR A 566 -20.25 11.48 -13.03
C TYR A 566 -20.23 10.74 -14.37
N TYR A 567 -20.01 9.42 -14.33
CA TYR A 567 -20.10 8.51 -15.47
C TYR A 567 -21.51 7.92 -15.49
N GLU A 568 -22.37 8.47 -16.35
CA GLU A 568 -23.78 8.07 -16.49
C GLU A 568 -23.84 6.76 -17.29
N GLU A 569 -23.11 6.67 -18.40
CA GLU A 569 -23.00 5.47 -19.24
C GLU A 569 -21.57 5.02 -19.55
N ASP A 570 -21.41 3.80 -20.08
CA ASP A 570 -20.08 3.24 -20.37
C ASP A 570 -19.33 4.05 -21.45
N CYS A 571 -20.03 4.80 -22.31
CA CYS A 571 -19.41 5.76 -23.22
C CYS A 571 -18.69 6.90 -22.49
N ASP A 572 -19.20 7.39 -21.34
CA ASP A 572 -18.50 8.41 -20.55
C ASP A 572 -17.12 7.93 -20.07
N VAL A 573 -16.92 6.62 -19.91
CA VAL A 573 -15.64 6.00 -19.54
C VAL A 573 -14.73 5.89 -20.77
N LYS A 574 -15.28 5.47 -21.91
CA LYS A 574 -14.52 5.31 -23.16
C LYS A 574 -13.99 6.62 -23.74
N GLU A 575 -14.74 7.71 -23.56
CA GLU A 575 -14.45 9.05 -24.09
C GLU A 575 -13.56 9.89 -23.15
N ASP A 576 -13.24 9.40 -21.94
CA ASP A 576 -12.41 10.07 -20.95
C ASP A 576 -10.91 9.81 -21.20
N ASP A 577 -10.32 10.51 -22.17
CA ASP A 577 -8.91 10.36 -22.54
C ASP A 577 -7.93 10.55 -21.36
N GLU A 578 -8.29 11.34 -20.34
CA GLU A 578 -7.46 11.52 -19.14
C GLU A 578 -7.38 10.21 -18.34
N LEU A 579 -8.55 9.57 -18.14
CA LEU A 579 -8.66 8.25 -17.53
C LEU A 579 -7.98 7.15 -18.35
N GLN A 580 -8.09 7.19 -19.68
CA GLN A 580 -7.47 6.17 -20.54
C GLN A 580 -5.94 6.30 -20.58
N ASN A 581 -5.39 7.52 -20.54
CA ASN A 581 -3.95 7.72 -20.39
C ASN A 581 -3.45 7.31 -18.99
N TRP A 582 -4.23 7.54 -17.93
CA TRP A 582 -3.90 7.13 -16.56
C TRP A 582 -3.69 5.61 -16.44
N ILE A 583 -4.61 4.79 -16.95
CA ILE A 583 -4.47 3.33 -16.92
C ILE A 583 -3.36 2.83 -17.87
N LYS A 584 -3.20 3.47 -19.03
CA LYS A 584 -2.12 3.14 -19.99
C LYS A 584 -0.73 3.33 -19.37
N GLU A 585 -0.47 4.47 -18.72
CA GLU A 585 0.80 4.67 -18.00
C GLU A 585 0.99 3.65 -16.86
N ILE A 586 -0.05 3.27 -16.12
CA ILE A 586 0.05 2.23 -15.08
C ILE A 586 0.44 0.88 -15.70
N SER A 587 -0.16 0.49 -16.82
CA SER A 587 0.15 -0.80 -17.48
C SER A 587 1.59 -0.84 -18.02
N VAL A 588 2.05 0.27 -18.64
CA VAL A 588 3.40 0.39 -19.21
C VAL A 588 4.48 0.49 -18.12
N HIS A 589 4.29 1.36 -17.12
CA HIS A 589 5.33 1.66 -16.12
C HIS A 589 5.24 0.80 -14.86
N GLY A 590 4.06 0.32 -14.50
CA GLY A 590 3.84 -0.56 -13.35
C GLY A 590 4.04 -2.04 -13.64
N PHE A 591 3.59 -2.48 -14.82
CA PHE A 591 3.53 -3.91 -15.19
C PHE A 591 4.36 -4.24 -16.44
N LEU A 592 5.19 -3.30 -16.90
CA LEU A 592 6.14 -3.43 -18.01
C LEU A 592 5.53 -4.01 -19.29
N LYS A 593 4.24 -3.74 -19.53
CA LYS A 593 3.55 -4.20 -20.74
C LYS A 593 3.98 -3.36 -21.94
N GLU A 594 4.45 -4.03 -22.98
CA GLU A 594 4.75 -3.39 -24.27
C GLU A 594 3.51 -2.62 -24.79
N THR A 595 3.73 -1.39 -25.24
CA THR A 595 2.72 -0.70 -26.02
C THR A 595 2.62 -1.37 -27.39
N LYS A 596 1.50 -2.06 -27.65
CA LYS A 596 1.13 -2.45 -29.00
C LYS A 596 1.04 -1.20 -29.87
N THR A 597 2.01 -1.01 -30.74
CA THR A 597 2.02 0.10 -31.70
C THR A 597 0.95 -0.18 -32.74
N GLU A 598 -0.23 0.44 -32.58
CA GLU A 598 -1.23 0.49 -33.65
C GLU A 598 -0.64 1.28 -34.82
N ASN A 599 -0.09 0.53 -35.78
CA ASN A 599 0.60 1.06 -36.94
C ASN A 599 -0.46 1.57 -37.93
N PRO A 600 -0.62 2.88 -38.18
CA PRO A 600 -1.79 3.40 -38.88
C PRO A 600 -1.95 2.91 -40.32
N ASP A 601 -0.83 2.63 -41.00
CA ASP A 601 -0.75 2.47 -42.45
C ASP A 601 -0.81 1.01 -42.93
N LYS A 602 -1.82 0.23 -42.49
CA LYS A 602 -2.16 -1.07 -43.11
C LYS A 602 -3.67 -1.34 -43.21
N ASN A 603 -4.43 -0.44 -43.83
CA ASN A 603 -5.80 -0.77 -44.23
C ASN A 603 -6.31 -0.07 -45.52
N THR A 604 -5.62 -0.30 -46.64
CA THR A 604 -6.12 0.01 -48.00
C THR A 604 -5.81 -1.10 -48.98
N THR A 605 -6.86 -1.70 -49.56
CA THR A 605 -6.80 -2.65 -50.68
C THR A 605 -7.93 -2.30 -51.66
N GLY A 606 -7.58 -2.09 -52.94
CA GLY A 606 -8.48 -1.55 -53.98
C GLY A 606 -8.69 -0.03 -53.85
N ASP A 607 -8.62 0.79 -54.90
CA ASP A 607 -8.45 0.52 -56.34
C ASP A 607 -7.63 1.63 -57.03
N GLN A 608 -7.04 1.32 -58.19
CA GLN A 608 -6.48 2.33 -59.10
C GLN A 608 -7.56 2.86 -60.06
N PRO A 609 -7.36 4.08 -60.58
CA PRO A 609 -7.27 4.21 -62.04
C PRO A 609 -5.99 4.90 -62.53
N HIS A 610 -5.67 4.70 -63.81
CA HIS A 610 -4.43 5.17 -64.47
C HIS A 610 -4.47 6.64 -64.95
N THR A 611 -3.32 7.08 -65.48
CA THR A 611 -2.94 8.38 -66.14
C THR A 611 -2.27 9.40 -65.21
N GLY A 612 -1.20 10.11 -65.60
CA GLY A 612 -0.39 10.04 -66.83
C GLY A 612 0.95 10.80 -66.69
N ASN A 613 1.86 10.68 -67.67
CA ASN A 613 3.23 11.25 -67.64
C ASN A 613 3.26 12.79 -67.52
N THR A 614 4.25 13.38 -66.81
CA THR A 614 5.48 13.97 -67.43
C THR A 614 6.48 14.57 -66.43
N GLU A 615 7.75 14.16 -66.59
CA GLU A 615 9.04 14.90 -66.55
C GLU A 615 9.34 16.10 -65.61
N ASN A 616 10.47 15.93 -64.91
CA ASN A 616 11.62 16.86 -64.74
C ASN A 616 11.64 17.96 -63.63
N PRO A 617 12.86 18.40 -63.20
CA PRO A 617 13.10 18.85 -61.82
C PRO A 617 13.85 20.19 -61.67
N GLU A 618 13.94 20.70 -60.43
CA GLU A 618 14.96 21.68 -60.04
C GLU A 618 15.69 21.30 -58.73
N LYS A 619 16.82 21.99 -58.46
CA LYS A 619 17.86 21.63 -57.49
C LYS A 619 17.82 22.53 -56.27
N ASN A 620 18.42 22.08 -55.15
CA ASN A 620 19.66 22.70 -54.65
C ASN A 620 20.33 21.88 -53.53
N THR A 621 21.59 22.24 -53.21
CA THR A 621 22.58 21.39 -52.54
C THR A 621 23.37 22.11 -51.44
N THR A 622 23.51 21.44 -50.28
CA THR A 622 24.62 21.48 -49.28
C THR A 622 24.39 20.24 -48.39
N GLY A 623 25.36 19.44 -47.93
CA GLY A 623 26.65 19.75 -47.29
C GLY A 623 26.48 19.47 -45.78
N ASP A 624 27.21 18.59 -45.09
CA ASP A 624 28.45 17.84 -45.41
C ASP A 624 28.48 16.41 -44.81
N GLN A 625 29.61 15.69 -44.99
CA GLN A 625 29.81 14.27 -44.63
C GLN A 625 30.29 14.01 -43.18
N PRO A 626 30.18 12.75 -42.67
CA PRO A 626 30.58 12.38 -41.31
C PRO A 626 32.09 12.13 -41.14
N HIS A 627 32.60 12.27 -39.92
CA HIS A 627 33.98 11.93 -39.56
C HIS A 627 34.17 10.45 -39.20
N THR A 628 35.27 9.88 -39.69
CA THR A 628 35.76 8.51 -39.42
C THR A 628 36.72 8.46 -38.23
N GLY A 629 36.77 7.33 -37.52
CA GLY A 629 37.81 7.04 -36.53
C GLY A 629 38.05 5.54 -36.33
N ASN A 630 39.07 5.00 -37.03
CA ASN A 630 39.58 3.64 -36.84
C ASN A 630 41.02 3.70 -36.29
N THR A 631 41.37 2.78 -35.39
CA THR A 631 42.76 2.36 -35.15
C THR A 631 42.79 0.92 -34.64
N GLU A 632 43.96 0.26 -34.78
CA GLU A 632 44.02 -1.18 -34.96
C GLU A 632 44.51 -2.00 -33.76
N ASN A 633 44.16 -3.29 -33.87
CA ASN A 633 44.71 -4.53 -33.31
C ASN A 633 46.23 -4.52 -32.97
N PRO A 634 46.74 -5.48 -32.15
CA PRO A 634 47.15 -6.76 -32.78
C PRO A 634 46.96 -8.05 -31.94
N GLU A 635 47.21 -9.17 -32.61
CA GLU A 635 46.83 -10.55 -32.27
C GLU A 635 47.83 -11.32 -31.38
N LYS A 636 47.43 -12.52 -30.91
CA LYS A 636 48.23 -13.77 -31.09
C LYS A 636 47.49 -15.08 -30.81
N ASN A 637 47.50 -15.97 -31.81
CA ASN A 637 47.64 -17.46 -31.83
C ASN A 637 46.90 -18.31 -30.77
N THR A 638 46.01 -19.26 -31.11
CA THR A 638 46.24 -20.60 -31.76
C THR A 638 47.22 -21.50 -30.98
N THR A 639 47.10 -22.84 -30.88
CA THR A 639 46.50 -23.88 -31.77
C THR A 639 46.26 -25.17 -30.94
N GLY A 640 45.51 -26.21 -31.39
CA GLY A 640 45.33 -27.43 -30.56
C GLY A 640 44.60 -28.64 -31.18
N ASP A 641 45.34 -29.52 -31.85
CA ASP A 641 44.91 -30.66 -32.69
C ASP A 641 45.54 -31.99 -32.18
N GLN A 642 45.01 -33.23 -32.28
CA GLN A 642 43.81 -33.90 -32.88
C GLN A 642 43.52 -35.24 -32.11
N PRO A 643 42.47 -36.05 -32.39
CA PRO A 643 42.02 -37.17 -31.53
C PRO A 643 42.67 -38.54 -31.87
N HIS A 644 42.31 -39.61 -31.15
CA HIS A 644 42.31 -41.08 -31.49
C HIS A 644 42.18 -41.91 -30.18
N THR A 645 41.72 -43.18 -30.07
CA THR A 645 41.03 -44.15 -30.96
C THR A 645 40.47 -45.35 -30.16
N GLY A 646 39.36 -45.93 -30.62
CA GLY A 646 39.05 -47.38 -30.52
C GLY A 646 38.51 -47.93 -29.19
N ASN A 647 37.87 -49.11 -29.16
CA ASN A 647 37.46 -49.97 -30.30
C ASN A 647 36.41 -51.02 -29.88
N THR A 648 35.59 -51.51 -30.84
CA THR A 648 34.84 -52.81 -30.84
C THR A 648 33.79 -53.05 -29.72
N GLU A 649 32.69 -53.82 -29.89
CA GLU A 649 32.20 -54.66 -31.00
C GLU A 649 30.66 -54.77 -31.01
N ASN A 650 30.07 -55.48 -31.99
CA ASN A 650 28.64 -55.61 -32.31
C ASN A 650 28.44 -56.86 -33.22
N PRO A 651 27.24 -57.32 -33.62
CA PRO A 651 25.92 -57.46 -32.97
C PRO A 651 25.52 -58.95 -32.78
N GLU A 652 24.34 -59.25 -32.23
CA GLU A 652 23.55 -60.43 -32.67
C GLU A 652 22.05 -60.13 -32.82
N LYS A 653 21.42 -60.82 -33.79
CA LYS A 653 19.97 -61.00 -33.94
C LYS A 653 19.70 -62.51 -34.00
N ASN A 654 18.57 -62.97 -33.48
CA ASN A 654 17.76 -63.95 -34.22
C ASN A 654 16.30 -63.99 -33.75
N THR A 655 15.48 -64.83 -34.39
CA THR A 655 14.02 -64.64 -34.51
C THR A 655 13.20 -65.92 -34.28
N THR A 656 11.87 -65.75 -34.27
CA THR A 656 10.81 -66.75 -34.54
C THR A 656 10.51 -67.87 -33.54
N GLY A 657 9.21 -68.17 -33.42
CA GLY A 657 8.59 -69.22 -32.61
C GLY A 657 7.08 -69.01 -32.59
N ASP A 658 6.29 -70.00 -33.05
CA ASP A 658 4.92 -69.79 -33.55
C ASP A 658 3.77 -70.05 -32.54
N GLN A 659 2.56 -69.70 -32.99
CA GLN A 659 1.22 -70.03 -32.48
C GLN A 659 0.86 -71.55 -32.58
N PRO A 660 -0.39 -72.03 -32.32
CA PRO A 660 -1.62 -71.40 -31.77
C PRO A 660 -2.33 -72.20 -30.63
N HIS A 661 -3.38 -71.65 -30.00
CA HIS A 661 -4.79 -72.11 -30.18
C HIS A 661 -5.86 -71.53 -29.20
N THR A 662 -6.95 -70.98 -29.78
CA THR A 662 -8.41 -71.00 -29.43
C THR A 662 -8.92 -71.07 -27.96
N GLY A 663 -10.03 -70.44 -27.59
CA GLY A 663 -11.02 -69.64 -28.37
C GLY A 663 -12.29 -69.26 -27.58
N ASN A 664 -13.22 -68.50 -28.19
CA ASN A 664 -14.49 -68.01 -27.60
C ASN A 664 -15.74 -68.79 -28.08
N THR A 665 -16.77 -68.89 -27.22
CA THR A 665 -18.25 -68.92 -27.50
C THR A 665 -18.97 -68.89 -26.13
N GLU A 666 -19.86 -67.95 -25.77
CA GLU A 666 -21.25 -67.66 -26.23
C GLU A 666 -22.40 -68.50 -25.60
N ASN A 667 -23.07 -67.91 -24.58
CA ASN A 667 -24.55 -67.85 -24.34
C ASN A 667 -25.42 -69.15 -24.22
N PRO A 668 -26.75 -69.10 -23.91
CA PRO A 668 -27.63 -68.04 -23.36
C PRO A 668 -28.64 -68.50 -22.23
N GLU A 669 -29.63 -67.63 -21.90
CA GLU A 669 -31.03 -67.91 -21.42
C GLU A 669 -31.49 -67.64 -19.94
N LYS A 670 -32.26 -66.54 -19.78
CA LYS A 670 -33.65 -66.41 -19.21
C LYS A 670 -34.05 -66.52 -17.70
N ASN A 671 -34.75 -65.45 -17.28
CA ASN A 671 -36.07 -65.35 -16.58
C ASN A 671 -36.32 -65.72 -15.09
N THR A 672 -36.87 -64.75 -14.34
CA THR A 672 -38.20 -64.74 -13.62
C THR A 672 -38.46 -63.31 -13.07
N THR A 673 -39.46 -62.54 -13.54
CA THR A 673 -40.86 -62.36 -13.04
C THR A 673 -41.03 -61.85 -11.59
N GLY A 674 -41.94 -60.92 -11.25
CA GLY A 674 -42.99 -60.26 -12.06
C GLY A 674 -43.82 -59.19 -11.30
N ASP A 675 -44.95 -58.76 -11.88
CA ASP A 675 -45.75 -57.58 -11.46
C ASP A 675 -46.87 -57.83 -10.42
N GLN A 676 -47.30 -56.78 -9.68
CA GLN A 676 -48.68 -56.21 -9.63
C GLN A 676 -48.89 -55.18 -8.48
N PRO A 677 -49.92 -54.28 -8.51
CA PRO A 677 -50.05 -53.11 -7.61
C PRO A 677 -51.41 -53.01 -6.84
N HIS A 678 -51.82 -51.79 -6.43
CA HIS A 678 -53.08 -51.34 -5.75
C HIS A 678 -53.08 -51.38 -4.20
N THR A 679 -53.79 -50.51 -3.43
CA THR A 679 -54.76 -49.40 -3.71
C THR A 679 -54.86 -48.42 -2.50
N GLY A 680 -55.40 -47.19 -2.68
CA GLY A 680 -55.97 -46.40 -1.56
C GLY A 680 -56.12 -44.87 -1.76
N ASN A 681 -57.36 -44.36 -1.80
CA ASN A 681 -57.73 -42.94 -1.54
C ASN A 681 -57.95 -42.76 0.00
N THR A 682 -58.29 -41.64 0.66
CA THR A 682 -59.23 -40.48 0.50
C THR A 682 -58.86 -39.40 1.57
N GLU A 683 -59.28 -38.13 1.66
CA GLU A 683 -59.98 -37.10 0.86
C GLU A 683 -59.81 -35.71 1.56
N ASN A 684 -60.53 -34.64 1.17
CA ASN A 684 -60.43 -33.27 1.74
C ASN A 684 -61.79 -32.52 1.68
N PRO A 685 -62.22 -31.77 2.73
CA PRO A 685 -62.90 -30.48 2.47
C PRO A 685 -62.80 -29.34 3.53
N GLU A 686 -62.57 -28.12 3.02
CA GLU A 686 -63.26 -26.81 3.27
C GLU A 686 -63.44 -26.09 4.65
N LYS A 687 -63.04 -24.79 4.65
CA LYS A 687 -63.70 -23.55 5.19
C LYS A 687 -64.01 -23.35 6.70
N SER A 688 -63.47 -22.27 7.32
CA SER A 688 -64.15 -20.94 7.44
C SER A 688 -63.61 -19.97 8.55
N THR A 689 -63.43 -18.68 8.20
CA THR A 689 -63.58 -17.42 8.99
C THR A 689 -62.94 -17.14 10.37
N THR A 690 -62.27 -15.96 10.47
CA THR A 690 -62.05 -15.07 11.66
C THR A 690 -61.26 -15.60 12.87
N GLY A 691 -60.36 -14.83 13.53
CA GLY A 691 -59.92 -13.44 13.32
C GLY A 691 -58.79 -13.02 14.28
N ASP A 692 -58.39 -11.74 14.20
CA ASP A 692 -57.47 -10.99 15.09
C ASP A 692 -55.96 -11.34 15.18
N GLN A 693 -55.18 -10.27 15.37
CA GLN A 693 -53.72 -10.18 15.62
C GLN A 693 -53.43 -10.18 17.15
N PRO A 694 -52.18 -10.30 17.66
CA PRO A 694 -50.91 -9.81 17.06
C PRO A 694 -49.59 -10.58 17.31
N HIS A 695 -48.52 -10.01 16.72
CA HIS A 695 -47.09 -10.06 17.10
C HIS A 695 -46.11 -11.13 16.56
N THR A 696 -44.86 -10.65 16.38
CA THR A 696 -43.58 -11.36 16.22
C THR A 696 -43.46 -12.43 15.12
N GLY A 697 -43.28 -11.97 13.87
CA GLY A 697 -42.75 -12.81 12.81
C GLY A 697 -41.22 -12.88 12.83
N ASN A 698 -40.65 -14.06 13.05
CA ASN A 698 -39.22 -14.34 12.99
C ASN A 698 -39.01 -15.75 12.40
N THR A 699 -38.74 -15.85 11.09
CA THR A 699 -38.40 -17.12 10.42
C THR A 699 -37.68 -16.88 9.10
N GLU A 700 -36.81 -17.80 8.70
CA GLU A 700 -36.15 -17.77 7.39
C GLU A 700 -37.13 -18.05 6.23
N LYS A 701 -36.77 -17.55 5.04
CA LYS A 701 -37.15 -18.17 3.76
C LYS A 701 -35.95 -18.18 2.83
N ASN A 702 -35.76 -19.31 2.13
CA ASN A 702 -34.85 -19.39 1.00
C ASN A 702 -35.25 -18.38 -0.08
N PRO A 703 -34.30 -17.70 -0.74
CA PRO A 703 -34.50 -17.21 -2.09
C PRO A 703 -34.63 -18.39 -3.04
N GLU A 704 -35.68 -18.41 -3.86
CA GLU A 704 -35.83 -19.39 -4.93
C GLU A 704 -34.86 -19.09 -6.08
N LYS A 705 -34.62 -20.06 -6.99
CA LYS A 705 -33.75 -19.88 -8.15
C LYS A 705 -34.32 -18.82 -9.10
N SER A 706 -33.78 -17.60 -9.08
CA SER A 706 -33.92 -16.67 -10.21
C SER A 706 -33.07 -17.19 -11.37
N THR A 707 -33.73 -17.73 -12.40
CA THR A 707 -33.05 -18.20 -13.63
C THR A 707 -32.99 -17.08 -14.67
N THR A 708 -32.16 -16.08 -14.38
CA THR A 708 -31.66 -15.11 -15.36
C THR A 708 -30.17 -15.40 -15.56
N GLY A 709 -29.78 -15.68 -16.81
CA GLY A 709 -28.45 -16.18 -17.13
C GLY A 709 -27.39 -15.10 -17.19
N ASP A 710 -26.93 -14.63 -16.03
CA ASP A 710 -25.66 -13.92 -15.93
C ASP A 710 -24.55 -14.91 -16.35
N GLN A 711 -23.79 -14.56 -17.39
CA GLN A 711 -22.63 -15.36 -17.79
C GLN A 711 -21.57 -15.30 -16.67
N PRO A 712 -20.81 -16.38 -16.43
CA PRO A 712 -19.67 -16.30 -15.51
C PRO A 712 -18.69 -15.26 -16.07
N HIS A 713 -18.45 -14.19 -15.32
CA HIS A 713 -17.41 -13.23 -15.65
C HIS A 713 -16.06 -13.94 -15.64
N THR A 714 -15.53 -14.26 -16.82
CA THR A 714 -14.16 -14.74 -16.97
C THR A 714 -13.23 -13.63 -16.49
N GLY A 715 -12.71 -13.76 -15.27
CA GLY A 715 -11.85 -12.75 -14.65
C GLY A 715 -10.65 -12.48 -15.55
N ASN A 716 -10.54 -11.25 -16.06
CA ASN A 716 -9.39 -10.87 -16.88
C ASN A 716 -8.16 -10.81 -15.95
N THR A 717 -7.25 -11.77 -16.12
CA THR A 717 -6.07 -11.92 -15.27
C THR A 717 -5.00 -10.88 -15.59
N GLU A 718 -5.04 -10.26 -16.77
CA GLU A 718 -4.16 -9.15 -17.13
C GLU A 718 -4.65 -7.82 -16.56
N ILE A 719 -3.71 -6.92 -16.28
CA ILE A 719 -4.00 -5.52 -15.96
C ILE A 719 -4.56 -4.83 -17.21
N PRO A 720 -5.70 -4.12 -17.11
CA PRO A 720 -6.26 -3.40 -18.25
C PRO A 720 -5.27 -2.37 -18.82
N GLN A 721 -5.26 -2.22 -20.14
CA GLN A 721 -4.56 -1.13 -20.86
C GLN A 721 -5.50 0.05 -21.20
N ARG A 722 -6.80 -0.17 -21.02
CA ARG A 722 -7.92 0.72 -21.34
C ARG A 722 -9.14 0.27 -20.51
N PHE A 723 -10.07 1.15 -20.20
CA PHE A 723 -11.38 0.79 -19.62
C PHE A 723 -12.48 0.90 -20.67
N GLU A 724 -13.32 -0.13 -20.80
CA GLU A 724 -14.46 -0.15 -21.71
C GLU A 724 -15.82 -0.06 -20.97
N THR A 725 -15.84 -0.22 -19.65
CA THR A 725 -17.06 -0.16 -18.83
C THR A 725 -16.87 0.59 -17.50
N LYS A 726 -17.98 1.10 -16.97
CA LYS A 726 -18.09 1.63 -15.60
C LYS A 726 -17.64 0.61 -14.55
N GLU A 727 -17.97 -0.67 -14.71
CA GLU A 727 -17.65 -1.68 -13.69
C GLU A 727 -16.14 -2.01 -13.65
N GLU A 728 -15.44 -2.04 -14.79
CA GLU A 728 -13.98 -2.16 -14.82
C GLU A 728 -13.30 -0.99 -14.11
N LEU A 729 -13.75 0.24 -14.40
CA LEU A 729 -13.29 1.45 -13.71
C LEU A 729 -13.52 1.37 -12.20
N PHE A 730 -14.73 0.98 -11.78
CA PHE A 730 -15.08 0.89 -10.36
C PHE A 730 -14.27 -0.19 -9.64
N LYS A 731 -14.06 -1.35 -10.28
CA LYS A 731 -13.20 -2.43 -9.77
C LYS A 731 -11.74 -1.98 -9.66
N PHE A 732 -11.22 -1.28 -10.66
CA PHE A 732 -9.82 -0.84 -10.68
C PHE A 732 -9.54 0.27 -9.64
N VAL A 733 -10.40 1.28 -9.54
CA VAL A 733 -10.29 2.31 -8.50
C VAL A 733 -10.43 1.71 -7.10
N THR A 734 -11.26 0.66 -6.93
CA THR A 734 -11.32 -0.12 -5.69
C THR A 734 -10.01 -0.87 -5.42
N MET A 735 -9.42 -1.51 -6.42
CA MET A 735 -8.13 -2.21 -6.31
C MET A 735 -7.03 -1.25 -5.84
N VAL A 736 -6.92 -0.05 -6.43
CA VAL A 736 -5.97 0.98 -6.00
C VAL A 736 -6.23 1.41 -4.56
N MET A 737 -7.48 1.74 -4.21
CA MET A 737 -7.83 2.11 -2.83
C MET A 737 -7.48 1.00 -1.82
N PHE A 738 -7.81 -0.25 -2.12
CA PHE A 738 -7.59 -1.40 -1.23
C PHE A 738 -6.10 -1.71 -1.08
N THR A 739 -5.35 -1.70 -2.20
CA THR A 739 -3.89 -1.94 -2.23
C THR A 739 -3.15 -0.93 -1.37
N CYS A 740 -3.44 0.36 -1.55
CA CYS A 740 -2.78 1.44 -0.82
C CYS A 740 -3.16 1.53 0.67
N SER A 741 -4.16 0.78 1.15
CA SER A 741 -4.65 0.90 2.53
C SER A 741 -4.79 -0.45 3.24
N ALA A 742 -5.83 -1.21 2.92
CA ALA A 742 -6.19 -2.45 3.58
C ALA A 742 -5.14 -3.54 3.34
N GLN A 743 -4.67 -3.73 2.11
CA GLN A 743 -3.63 -4.72 1.82
C GLN A 743 -2.33 -4.36 2.51
N HIS A 744 -1.90 -3.09 2.41
CA HIS A 744 -0.72 -2.58 3.09
C HIS A 744 -0.78 -2.82 4.60
N SER A 745 -1.85 -2.39 5.29
CA SER A 745 -1.94 -2.59 6.75
C SER A 745 -2.04 -4.06 7.16
N ALA A 746 -2.64 -4.92 6.32
CA ALA A 746 -2.71 -6.37 6.58
C ALA A 746 -1.34 -7.07 6.56
N VAL A 747 -0.41 -6.60 5.71
CA VAL A 747 0.95 -7.19 5.56
C VAL A 747 2.04 -6.39 6.28
N ASN A 748 1.83 -5.11 6.59
CA ASN A 748 2.81 -4.28 7.29
C ASN A 748 2.57 -4.24 8.81
N THR A 749 1.38 -3.84 9.27
CA THR A 749 1.14 -3.42 10.68
C THR A 749 1.24 -4.57 11.71
N GLY A 750 1.47 -5.81 11.28
CA GLY A 750 1.76 -6.96 12.14
C GLY A 750 3.24 -7.38 12.18
N GLN A 751 4.14 -6.72 11.45
CA GLN A 751 5.55 -7.08 11.31
C GLN A 751 6.21 -7.36 12.66
N TYR A 752 6.16 -6.41 13.60
CA TYR A 752 6.76 -6.57 14.92
C TYR A 752 6.07 -7.62 15.80
N ASP A 753 4.75 -7.79 15.65
CA ASP A 753 4.02 -8.82 16.40
C ASP A 753 4.51 -10.22 16.01
N PHE A 754 4.74 -10.49 14.71
CA PHE A 754 5.12 -11.82 14.21
C PHE A 754 6.63 -12.06 14.07
N TYR A 755 7.43 -11.04 13.79
CA TYR A 755 8.87 -11.15 13.55
C TYR A 755 9.74 -10.62 14.70
N GLY A 756 9.16 -9.89 15.67
CA GLY A 756 9.85 -9.51 16.90
C GLY A 756 10.32 -10.72 17.73
N TRP A 757 9.61 -11.86 17.62
CA TRP A 757 10.15 -13.16 18.03
C TRP A 757 10.79 -13.85 16.81
N MET A 758 12.09 -13.63 16.62
CA MET A 758 12.83 -14.08 15.42
C MET A 758 12.59 -15.56 15.03
N PRO A 759 12.53 -16.56 15.94
CA PRO A 759 12.24 -17.94 15.57
C PRO A 759 10.88 -18.18 14.91
N ASN A 760 9.96 -17.20 14.93
CA ASN A 760 8.70 -17.23 14.18
C ASN A 760 8.79 -16.59 12.77
N GLY A 761 9.92 -15.97 12.42
CA GLY A 761 10.23 -15.49 11.08
C GLY A 761 11.70 -15.12 10.94
N PRO A 762 12.62 -16.11 10.81
CA PRO A 762 14.04 -15.82 10.69
C PRO A 762 14.31 -15.11 9.36
N SER A 763 14.81 -13.87 9.41
CA SER A 763 15.10 -13.08 8.20
C SER A 763 16.13 -13.75 7.29
N THR A 764 16.96 -14.62 7.85
CA THR A 764 17.98 -15.40 7.15
C THR A 764 18.25 -16.72 7.88
N MET A 765 18.89 -17.67 7.20
CA MET A 765 19.43 -18.90 7.78
C MET A 765 20.93 -18.99 7.47
N GLN A 766 21.72 -19.49 8.42
CA GLN A 766 23.19 -19.40 8.41
C GLN A 766 23.92 -20.73 8.18
N GLU A 767 23.18 -21.83 8.09
CA GLU A 767 23.64 -23.18 7.72
C GLU A 767 22.79 -23.68 6.55
N PRO A 768 23.21 -24.71 5.77
CA PRO A 768 22.40 -25.28 4.71
C PRO A 768 21.19 -26.08 5.27
N PRO A 769 20.11 -26.24 4.48
CA PRO A 769 18.95 -27.05 4.89
C PRO A 769 19.33 -28.53 5.09
N PRO A 770 18.74 -29.21 6.09
CA PRO A 770 19.07 -30.59 6.43
C PRO A 770 18.81 -31.55 5.26
N THR A 771 19.86 -32.24 4.81
CA THR A 771 19.82 -33.21 3.71
C THR A 771 19.45 -34.63 4.15
N LYS A 772 19.33 -34.87 5.46
CA LYS A 772 18.99 -36.14 6.10
C LYS A 772 18.13 -35.89 7.35
N LYS A 773 17.39 -36.92 7.78
CA LYS A 773 16.62 -36.94 9.04
C LYS A 773 17.42 -37.61 10.16
N GLY A 774 17.03 -37.36 11.41
CA GLY A 774 17.65 -37.95 12.60
C GLY A 774 19.03 -37.40 12.92
N THR A 775 19.42 -36.28 12.29
CA THR A 775 20.74 -35.65 12.45
C THR A 775 20.68 -34.25 13.04
N VAL A 776 19.48 -33.67 13.19
CA VAL A 776 19.32 -32.31 13.73
C VAL A 776 19.34 -32.34 15.26
N THR A 777 20.22 -31.53 15.84
CA THR A 777 20.30 -31.28 17.29
C THR A 777 19.88 -29.84 17.61
N GLU A 778 19.64 -29.53 18.88
CA GLU A 778 19.42 -28.15 19.32
C GLU A 778 20.61 -27.24 18.94
N THR A 779 21.85 -27.73 19.06
CA THR A 779 23.05 -27.02 18.59
C THR A 779 23.06 -26.81 17.08
N THR A 780 22.48 -27.72 16.30
CA THR A 780 22.28 -27.55 14.84
C THR A 780 21.28 -26.43 14.56
N ILE A 781 20.20 -26.34 15.34
CA ILE A 781 19.18 -25.29 15.19
C ILE A 781 19.76 -23.92 15.55
N ILE A 782 20.44 -23.79 16.69
CA ILE A 782 21.05 -22.53 17.12
C ILE A 782 22.08 -22.01 16.11
N LYS A 783 22.89 -22.89 15.49
CA LYS A 783 23.85 -22.50 14.43
C LYS A 783 23.19 -22.09 13.11
N ALA A 784 22.02 -22.64 12.80
CA ALA A 784 21.30 -22.36 11.56
C ALA A 784 20.49 -21.05 11.63
N LEU A 785 20.16 -20.58 12.84
CA LEU A 785 19.54 -19.29 13.09
C LEU A 785 20.54 -18.12 12.95
N PRO A 786 20.06 -16.88 12.73
CA PRO A 786 20.93 -15.72 12.63
C PRO A 786 21.67 -15.38 13.93
N ASP A 787 22.87 -14.83 13.80
CA ASP A 787 23.64 -14.23 14.89
C ASP A 787 22.95 -12.97 15.46
N ILE A 788 23.23 -12.62 16.71
CA ILE A 788 22.56 -11.53 17.46
C ILE A 788 22.56 -10.18 16.72
N PRO A 789 23.64 -9.72 16.06
CA PRO A 789 23.61 -8.47 15.27
C PRO A 789 22.55 -8.47 14.16
N ILE A 790 22.33 -9.61 13.52
CA ILE A 790 21.32 -9.78 12.45
C ILE A 790 19.91 -9.82 13.05
N ILE A 791 19.75 -10.52 14.18
CA ILE A 791 18.48 -10.54 14.95
C ILE A 791 18.09 -9.10 15.32
N THR A 792 19.03 -8.32 15.86
CA THR A 792 18.82 -6.92 16.24
C THR A 792 18.43 -6.03 15.06
N GLU A 793 19.18 -6.05 13.96
CA GLU A 793 18.91 -5.20 12.79
C GLU A 793 17.51 -5.50 12.23
N GLY A 794 17.16 -6.79 12.14
CA GLY A 794 15.81 -7.24 11.77
C GLY A 794 14.74 -6.77 12.75
N MET A 795 14.88 -7.05 14.04
CA MET A 795 13.94 -6.63 15.09
C MET A 795 13.74 -5.11 15.15
N THR A 796 14.79 -4.33 14.87
CA THR A 796 14.73 -2.85 14.80
C THR A 796 13.95 -2.41 13.58
N THR A 797 14.26 -2.98 12.41
CA THR A 797 13.59 -2.68 11.14
C THR A 797 12.10 -3.00 11.21
N VAL A 798 11.74 -4.23 11.60
CA VAL A 798 10.33 -4.65 11.68
C VAL A 798 9.54 -3.90 12.76
N TRP A 799 10.22 -3.38 13.79
CA TRP A 799 9.58 -2.47 14.77
C TRP A 799 9.29 -1.09 14.18
N LEU A 800 10.27 -0.47 13.53
CA LEU A 800 10.11 0.86 12.90
C LEU A 800 9.03 0.83 11.81
N LEU A 801 9.01 -0.21 10.98
CA LEU A 801 7.99 -0.40 9.96
C LEU A 801 6.59 -0.67 10.54
N SER A 802 6.49 -1.15 11.80
CA SER A 802 5.20 -1.34 12.49
C SER A 802 4.70 -0.08 13.24
N MET A 803 5.43 1.04 13.21
CA MET A 803 5.04 2.25 13.95
C MET A 803 3.99 3.07 13.21
N GLN A 804 2.96 3.53 13.92
CA GLN A 804 2.04 4.56 13.44
C GLN A 804 2.50 5.94 13.91
N ALA A 805 2.66 6.88 12.99
CA ALA A 805 3.11 8.24 13.27
C ALA A 805 2.04 9.07 14.01
N HIS A 806 2.45 10.15 14.67
CA HIS A 806 1.53 10.97 15.47
C HIS A 806 0.46 11.73 14.66
N ASP A 807 0.67 11.94 13.36
CA ASP A 807 -0.23 12.63 12.43
C ASP A 807 -0.97 11.72 11.44
N SER A 808 -0.77 10.40 11.56
CA SER A 808 -1.42 9.34 10.78
C SER A 808 -2.91 9.57 10.50
N SER A 809 -3.36 9.09 9.34
CA SER A 809 -4.71 9.33 8.83
C SER A 809 -5.36 8.01 8.42
N PHE A 810 -6.38 7.59 9.16
CA PHE A 810 -7.03 6.29 8.99
C PHE A 810 -8.18 6.34 7.98
N LEU A 811 -8.62 5.19 7.45
CA LEU A 811 -9.69 5.12 6.43
C LEU A 811 -10.97 5.97 6.71
N PRO A 812 -11.45 6.14 7.97
CA PRO A 812 -12.59 7.00 8.28
C PRO A 812 -12.28 8.52 8.26
N ASP A 813 -11.02 8.93 8.19
CA ASP A 813 -10.58 10.30 8.48
C ASP A 813 -10.60 11.20 7.23
N PHE A 814 -11.79 11.64 6.82
CA PHE A 814 -11.97 12.61 5.73
C PHE A 814 -11.67 14.06 6.18
N LYS A 815 -10.43 14.28 6.67
CA LYS A 815 -9.88 15.57 7.12
C LYS A 815 -9.81 16.57 5.95
N GLN A 816 -9.13 16.21 4.87
CA GLN A 816 -9.10 16.95 3.61
C GLN A 816 -10.41 16.73 2.84
N LYS A 817 -11.00 17.83 2.33
CA LYS A 817 -12.26 17.81 1.57
C LYS A 817 -11.99 18.26 0.13
N TYR A 818 -12.04 17.30 -0.81
CA TYR A 818 -11.79 17.53 -2.24
C TYR A 818 -13.07 17.67 -3.07
N PHE A 819 -14.18 17.12 -2.59
CA PHE A 819 -15.52 17.33 -3.12
C PHE A 819 -16.26 18.41 -2.33
N THR A 820 -17.01 19.27 -3.02
CA THR A 820 -17.93 20.26 -2.43
C THR A 820 -19.40 19.92 -2.66
N GLU A 821 -19.68 18.94 -3.53
CA GLU A 821 -21.01 18.54 -3.98
C GLU A 821 -21.71 17.62 -2.97
N ASN A 822 -23.02 17.83 -2.77
CA ASN A 822 -23.82 17.12 -1.75
C ASN A 822 -23.78 15.60 -1.92
N ILE A 823 -23.95 15.08 -3.14
CA ILE A 823 -24.04 13.63 -3.40
C ILE A 823 -22.72 12.91 -3.02
N PRO A 824 -21.54 13.29 -3.54
CA PRO A 824 -20.26 12.74 -3.06
C PRO A 824 -20.05 12.90 -1.55
N CYS A 825 -20.43 14.04 -0.95
CA CYS A 825 -20.30 14.25 0.49
C CYS A 825 -21.16 13.27 1.31
N ASP A 826 -22.37 12.96 0.86
CA ASP A 826 -23.22 11.93 1.46
C ASP A 826 -22.66 10.52 1.24
N LYS A 827 -22.06 10.22 0.07
CA LYS A 827 -21.37 8.93 -0.15
C LYS A 827 -20.17 8.75 0.79
N ILE A 828 -19.38 9.81 1.01
CA ILE A 828 -18.30 9.83 2.01
C ILE A 828 -18.85 9.54 3.42
N ARG A 829 -19.93 10.22 3.84
CA ARG A 829 -20.56 9.99 5.14
C ARG A 829 -21.02 8.54 5.31
N ILE A 830 -21.70 7.99 4.30
CA ILE A 830 -22.18 6.59 4.29
C ILE A 830 -21.00 5.61 4.33
N PHE A 831 -19.89 5.88 3.62
CA PHE A 831 -18.66 5.10 3.67
C PHE A 831 -18.06 5.10 5.10
N GLN A 832 -17.90 6.27 5.72
CA GLN A 832 -17.45 6.40 7.11
C GLN A 832 -18.34 5.61 8.09
N GLU A 833 -19.66 5.72 7.97
CA GLU A 833 -20.62 4.97 8.79
C GLU A 833 -20.47 3.44 8.63
N ARG A 834 -20.28 2.95 7.38
CA ARG A 834 -20.04 1.54 7.08
C ARG A 834 -18.71 1.05 7.66
N LEU A 835 -17.62 1.81 7.53
CA LEU A 835 -16.32 1.48 8.14
C LEU A 835 -16.40 1.43 9.67
N LEU A 836 -17.06 2.41 10.30
CA LEU A 836 -17.25 2.46 11.75
C LEU A 836 -18.15 1.33 12.27
N LYS A 837 -19.08 0.82 11.44
CA LYS A 837 -19.87 -0.39 11.73
C LYS A 837 -19.01 -1.65 11.67
N LEU A 838 -18.13 -1.79 10.66
CA LEU A 838 -17.21 -2.92 10.54
C LEU A 838 -16.20 -2.96 11.71
N SER A 839 -15.61 -1.82 12.08
CA SER A 839 -14.72 -1.70 13.25
C SER A 839 -15.37 -2.25 14.54
N LYS A 840 -16.65 -1.96 14.77
CA LYS A 840 -17.43 -2.50 15.91
C LYS A 840 -17.63 -4.01 15.83
N GLN A 841 -17.78 -4.58 14.63
CA GLN A 841 -17.94 -6.03 14.42
C GLN A 841 -16.62 -6.77 14.67
N ILE A 842 -15.50 -6.28 14.12
CA ILE A 842 -14.15 -6.82 14.34
C ILE A 842 -13.80 -6.81 15.83
N LYS A 843 -14.07 -5.70 16.52
CA LYS A 843 -13.88 -5.58 17.99
C LYS A 843 -14.83 -6.45 18.82
N LYS A 844 -15.95 -6.91 18.26
CA LYS A 844 -16.81 -7.91 18.90
C LYS A 844 -16.23 -9.31 18.75
N ARG A 845 -15.82 -9.71 17.53
CA ARG A 845 -15.19 -11.03 17.27
C ARG A 845 -13.93 -11.20 18.10
N ASN A 846 -13.02 -10.24 18.04
CA ASN A 846 -11.68 -10.32 18.61
C ASN A 846 -11.65 -10.51 20.15
N LYS A 847 -12.74 -10.24 20.87
CA LYS A 847 -12.85 -10.50 22.31
C LYS A 847 -12.85 -11.99 22.68
N GLY A 848 -13.16 -12.88 21.73
CA GLY A 848 -13.18 -14.33 21.93
C GLY A 848 -11.95 -15.06 21.40
N LEU A 849 -10.93 -14.36 20.90
CA LEU A 849 -9.76 -14.95 20.26
C LEU A 849 -8.53 -14.89 21.18
N GLY A 850 -7.75 -15.99 21.23
CA GLY A 850 -6.48 -16.02 21.96
C GLY A 850 -5.43 -15.08 21.36
N LEU A 851 -5.43 -14.94 20.03
CA LEU A 851 -4.69 -13.92 19.29
C LEU A 851 -5.68 -13.10 18.45
N SER A 852 -5.71 -11.78 18.66
CA SER A 852 -6.68 -10.90 18.00
C SER A 852 -6.18 -10.40 16.64
N TYR A 853 -6.93 -10.69 15.57
CA TYR A 853 -6.64 -10.19 14.23
C TYR A 853 -7.14 -8.75 14.07
N THR A 854 -6.22 -7.77 14.13
CA THR A 854 -6.55 -6.32 14.16
C THR A 854 -6.18 -5.55 12.90
N TYR A 855 -5.40 -6.15 11.99
CA TYR A 855 -4.74 -5.46 10.87
C TYR A 855 -5.70 -4.99 9.75
N LEU A 856 -6.98 -5.36 9.84
CA LEU A 856 -8.06 -4.88 8.97
C LEU A 856 -9.21 -4.21 9.75
N ASP A 857 -8.98 -3.79 11.00
CA ASP A 857 -9.88 -2.86 11.69
C ASP A 857 -9.80 -1.48 11.00
N PRO A 858 -10.89 -0.95 10.40
CA PRO A 858 -10.83 0.33 9.69
C PRO A 858 -10.33 1.52 10.53
N LYS A 859 -10.34 1.41 11.87
CA LYS A 859 -9.78 2.44 12.77
C LYS A 859 -8.26 2.38 12.96
N LEU A 860 -7.58 1.39 12.38
CA LEU A 860 -6.13 1.18 12.46
C LEU A 860 -5.47 1.11 11.07
N VAL A 861 -6.26 0.91 10.01
CA VAL A 861 -5.80 0.93 8.61
C VAL A 861 -5.67 2.38 8.12
N GLU A 862 -4.47 2.77 7.67
CA GLU A 862 -4.19 4.09 7.08
C GLU A 862 -4.88 4.29 5.72
N ASN A 863 -4.94 5.54 5.22
CA ASN A 863 -5.46 5.77 3.85
C ASN A 863 -4.45 5.35 2.77
N SER A 864 -3.16 5.50 3.01
CA SER A 864 -2.10 5.33 2.01
C SER A 864 -0.94 4.49 2.55
N VAL A 865 -0.04 4.10 1.64
CA VAL A 865 1.27 3.56 2.03
C VAL A 865 2.09 4.73 2.56
N SER A 866 2.27 4.77 3.88
CA SER A 866 2.60 5.99 4.61
C SER A 866 3.58 5.68 5.76
N ILE A 867 3.22 4.73 6.62
CA ILE A 867 4.03 3.63 7.18
C ILE A 867 3.07 2.68 7.91
#